data_AF-A0A2S0L2P7-F1
#
_entry.id   AF-A0A2S0L2P7-F1
#
_cell.length_a   1.000
_cell.length_b   1.000
_cell.length_c   1.000
_cell.angle_alpha   90.00
_cell.angle_beta   90.00
_cell.angle_gamma   90.00
#
_symmetry.space_group_name_H-M   'P 1'
#
loop_
_entity.id
_entity.type
_entity.pdbx_description
1 polymer ?
#
loop_
_entity_poly.entity_id
_entity_poly.type
_entity_poly.pdbx_seq_one_letter_code
_entity_poly.pdbx_strand_id
1 'polypeptide(L)'
;MPIKVPNNLPAIETLTNENVFVMTDTRAMTQDMRPLHILLLNLMPTKIDTETQITRMLSNTPLQVELELLQTATHKPHVTSQEHMLAFYKTFSDVKNEYYDGMIITGAPIELLEFEEVNYWEELCEIMEWSKTHVHSTFHICWGAQAGLYYHYGINKKRLPKKLSGVYKHTLKTKRSMLFRGFDDEFYVPQSRNTTVDEEDIDNTPGITVLSTSEEGGVFCVKSDNDRQIFVTGHTEYDWNTLLKEYVRDKEAGINPEIPANYFPDDDDSKTPVVRWRSSGSLLFSNWLNYFVYQSTPYDIKLIHNEDLAPALRNNSELTVAKFGGSSLATAERIRNAAEVVRQNKARRYVVVSAPGVHDDEKIKITDLLISAHENPDEFDTKMTQARNRFKNLAIGLGSEINIDEIFDKIIENYKDSRCRDYLISRGEFITAQLMAEQLQYDFVDAAEVIKFDDTGKLLDDATRKNIEKLIKNHKRIVFPGFYGSNETGEVVTFSRGGSDITGAIIASAAKADLYENWTDVPGLLMADPRIVKHPLSVPVIIYKELRELALRGAEVLHEDAVRPVSQCGIPINIKSTLEPEKPGTLIVKNADSYENRLEISSITGKKGYSSILIEREKLNDNPKYRERIQNILDEFNITVESEQLGLDSFSVIVGSESVANCEEELTERLRSATDADEITISTGIAAIAVVGRNISGEVSVAMKIFEALSSAHVNVRFIDHAPERISVQVGVSESDYQRAIRAIYNAFVVKA
;
A
#
# COMPACT_ATOMS: atom_id res chain seq x y z
N MET A 1 -9.15 -22.30 1.32
CA MET A 1 -9.90 -21.20 0.69
C MET A 1 -10.28 -20.17 1.73
N PRO A 2 -10.31 -18.87 1.37
CA PRO A 2 -10.90 -17.85 2.22
C PRO A 2 -12.31 -18.24 2.64
N ILE A 3 -12.61 -18.10 3.92
CA ILE A 3 -13.99 -18.13 4.40
C ILE A 3 -14.58 -16.72 4.24
N LYS A 4 -15.74 -16.63 3.59
CA LYS A 4 -16.51 -15.39 3.55
C LYS A 4 -17.11 -15.14 4.93
N VAL A 5 -16.80 -14.00 5.53
CA VAL A 5 -17.28 -13.61 6.85
C VAL A 5 -17.90 -12.22 6.79
N PRO A 6 -18.94 -11.96 7.61
CA PRO A 6 -19.47 -10.60 7.78
C PRO A 6 -18.34 -9.65 8.18
N ASN A 7 -18.34 -8.44 7.62
CA ASN A 7 -17.28 -7.43 7.81
C ASN A 7 -16.95 -7.12 9.29
N ASN A 8 -17.88 -7.39 10.20
CA ASN A 8 -17.84 -7.08 11.62
C ASN A 8 -17.73 -8.33 12.50
N LEU A 9 -17.40 -9.51 11.94
CA LEU A 9 -17.22 -10.72 12.74
C LEU A 9 -16.00 -10.56 13.67
N PRO A 10 -16.16 -10.59 15.01
CA PRO A 10 -15.04 -10.37 15.95
C PRO A 10 -13.90 -11.38 15.77
N ALA A 11 -14.22 -12.58 15.29
CA ALA A 11 -13.24 -13.62 14.99
C ALA A 11 -12.27 -13.27 13.85
N ILE A 12 -12.54 -12.22 13.04
CA ILE A 12 -11.65 -11.81 11.95
C ILE A 12 -10.24 -11.53 12.46
N GLU A 13 -10.12 -10.81 13.58
CA GLU A 13 -8.82 -10.41 14.14
C GLU A 13 -8.04 -11.62 14.68
N THR A 14 -8.71 -12.51 15.43
CA THR A 14 -8.13 -13.77 15.91
C THR A 14 -7.68 -14.65 14.76
N LEU A 15 -8.55 -14.85 13.76
CA LEU A 15 -8.26 -15.68 12.59
C LEU A 15 -7.10 -15.08 11.79
N THR A 16 -7.08 -13.77 11.55
CA THR A 16 -5.99 -13.10 10.82
C THR A 16 -4.65 -13.25 11.56
N ASN A 17 -4.63 -13.10 12.88
CA ASN A 17 -3.44 -13.28 13.71
C ASN A 17 -2.94 -14.74 13.74
N GLU A 18 -3.83 -15.71 13.52
CA GLU A 18 -3.51 -17.12 13.35
C GLU A 18 -3.16 -17.48 11.89
N ASN A 19 -2.87 -16.47 11.06
CA ASN A 19 -2.67 -16.59 9.62
C ASN A 19 -3.86 -17.21 8.88
N VAL A 20 -5.05 -17.23 9.48
CA VAL A 20 -6.31 -17.66 8.88
C VAL A 20 -6.92 -16.55 8.04
N PHE A 21 -6.77 -16.70 6.73
CA PHE A 21 -7.25 -15.74 5.78
C PHE A 21 -8.78 -15.76 5.69
N VAL A 22 -9.39 -14.65 6.08
CA VAL A 22 -10.83 -14.38 6.08
C VAL A 22 -11.15 -13.34 5.02
N MET A 23 -12.19 -13.59 4.24
CA MET A 23 -12.65 -12.68 3.19
C MET A 23 -13.91 -11.97 3.66
N THR A 24 -13.84 -10.65 3.72
CA THR A 24 -14.99 -9.80 4.07
C THR A 24 -16.04 -9.81 2.96
N ASP A 25 -17.30 -9.54 3.30
CA ASP A 25 -18.40 -9.48 2.32
C ASP A 25 -18.09 -8.53 1.16
N THR A 26 -17.46 -7.40 1.46
CA THR A 26 -17.08 -6.40 0.45
C THR A 26 -16.03 -6.93 -0.53
N ARG A 27 -15.04 -7.68 -0.04
CA ARG A 27 -13.98 -8.27 -0.88
C ARG A 27 -14.49 -9.42 -1.73
N ALA A 28 -15.44 -10.21 -1.20
CA ALA A 28 -16.07 -11.30 -1.93
C ALA A 28 -16.95 -10.82 -3.11
N MET A 29 -17.48 -9.59 -3.04
CA MET A 29 -18.33 -9.02 -4.09
C MET A 29 -17.56 -8.45 -5.28
N THR A 30 -16.26 -8.18 -5.13
CA THR A 30 -15.40 -7.56 -6.15
C THR A 30 -14.29 -8.50 -6.63
N GLN A 31 -14.39 -9.79 -6.32
CA GLN A 31 -13.39 -10.77 -6.72
C GLN A 31 -13.66 -11.23 -8.14
N ASP A 32 -12.81 -10.82 -9.09
CA ASP A 32 -12.75 -11.45 -10.40
C ASP A 32 -12.03 -12.78 -10.30
N MET A 33 -12.67 -13.85 -10.77
CA MET A 33 -12.12 -15.21 -10.74
C MET A 33 -11.86 -15.68 -12.16
N ARG A 34 -10.65 -16.16 -12.43
CA ARG A 34 -10.29 -16.86 -13.67
C ARG A 34 -9.48 -18.12 -13.35
N PRO A 35 -9.44 -19.13 -14.24
CA PRO A 35 -8.49 -20.22 -14.12
C PRO A 35 -7.05 -19.70 -14.04
N LEU A 36 -6.25 -20.34 -13.21
CA LEU A 36 -4.82 -20.05 -13.07
C LEU A 36 -4.05 -20.80 -14.15
N HIS A 37 -3.28 -20.09 -14.95
CA HIS A 37 -2.38 -20.63 -15.95
C HIS A 37 -1.04 -20.99 -15.30
N ILE A 38 -0.76 -22.28 -15.20
CA ILE A 38 0.47 -22.82 -14.62
C ILE A 38 1.30 -23.48 -15.72
N LEU A 39 2.58 -23.12 -15.79
CA LEU A 39 3.53 -23.73 -16.71
C LEU A 39 4.39 -24.78 -15.98
N LEU A 40 4.50 -25.98 -16.52
CA LEU A 40 5.38 -27.03 -15.98
C LEU A 40 6.56 -27.27 -16.93
N LEU A 41 7.74 -26.77 -16.57
CA LEU A 41 9.00 -27.15 -17.20
C LEU A 41 9.46 -28.50 -16.65
N ASN A 42 9.14 -29.55 -17.42
CA ASN A 42 9.44 -30.92 -17.02
C ASN A 42 10.81 -31.35 -17.55
N LEU A 43 11.82 -31.32 -16.68
CA LEU A 43 13.19 -31.77 -16.95
C LEU A 43 13.40 -33.25 -16.62
N MET A 44 12.39 -33.94 -16.07
CA MET A 44 12.50 -35.35 -15.72
C MET A 44 12.48 -36.26 -16.96
N PRO A 45 13.17 -37.42 -16.90
CA PRO A 45 13.11 -38.42 -17.97
C PRO A 45 11.77 -39.15 -18.01
N THR A 46 11.18 -39.42 -16.84
CA THR A 46 9.88 -40.10 -16.68
C THR A 46 8.73 -39.11 -16.74
N LYS A 47 8.58 -38.45 -17.89
CA LYS A 47 7.70 -37.27 -18.04
C LYS A 47 6.26 -37.52 -17.58
N ILE A 48 5.65 -38.61 -18.03
CA ILE A 48 4.24 -38.96 -17.73
C ILE A 48 4.02 -39.23 -16.24
N ASP A 49 4.96 -39.92 -15.57
CA ASP A 49 4.87 -40.16 -14.12
C ASP A 49 4.96 -38.83 -13.36
N THR A 50 5.88 -37.94 -13.75
CA THR A 50 6.05 -36.60 -13.15
C THR A 50 4.84 -35.69 -13.39
N GLU A 51 4.29 -35.68 -14.60
CA GLU A 51 3.05 -34.97 -14.95
C GLU A 51 1.91 -35.39 -14.03
N THR A 52 1.74 -36.70 -13.85
CA THR A 52 0.69 -37.27 -13.00
C THR A 52 0.86 -36.88 -11.54
N GLN A 53 2.09 -36.93 -11.03
CA GLN A 53 2.42 -36.55 -9.65
C GLN A 53 2.11 -35.08 -9.37
N ILE A 54 2.59 -34.17 -10.23
CA ILE A 54 2.38 -32.73 -10.07
C ILE A 54 0.90 -32.37 -10.24
N THR A 55 0.24 -32.90 -11.27
CA THR A 55 -1.19 -32.64 -11.50
C THR A 55 -2.03 -33.08 -10.30
N ARG A 56 -1.69 -34.21 -9.67
CA ARG A 56 -2.36 -34.67 -8.45
C ARG A 56 -2.20 -33.68 -7.30
N MET A 57 -1.02 -33.09 -7.13
CA MET A 57 -0.79 -32.08 -6.09
C MET A 57 -1.61 -30.81 -6.37
N LEU A 58 -1.63 -30.33 -7.61
CA LEU A 58 -2.39 -29.14 -8.02
C LEU A 58 -3.92 -29.37 -7.96
N SER A 59 -4.39 -30.61 -8.07
CA SER A 59 -5.82 -30.96 -8.04
C SER A 59 -6.45 -30.94 -6.64
N ASN A 60 -5.65 -30.85 -5.58
CA ASN A 60 -6.15 -30.89 -4.19
C ASN A 60 -6.66 -29.52 -3.69
N THR A 61 -7.05 -28.64 -4.60
CA THR A 61 -7.59 -27.31 -4.28
C THR A 61 -8.87 -27.07 -5.08
N PRO A 62 -9.79 -26.22 -4.59
CA PRO A 62 -11.00 -25.85 -5.35
C PRO A 62 -10.75 -24.78 -6.42
N LEU A 63 -9.49 -24.35 -6.61
CA LEU A 63 -9.11 -23.41 -7.67
C LEU A 63 -9.09 -24.12 -9.03
N GLN A 64 -9.54 -23.41 -10.06
CA GLN A 64 -9.40 -23.88 -11.44
C GLN A 64 -7.97 -23.62 -11.89
N VAL A 65 -7.29 -24.66 -12.40
CA VAL A 65 -5.91 -24.60 -12.88
C VAL A 65 -5.86 -25.13 -14.30
N GLU A 66 -5.31 -24.33 -15.20
CA GLU A 66 -4.92 -24.71 -16.55
C GLU A 66 -3.41 -24.99 -16.55
N LEU A 67 -3.03 -26.23 -16.89
CA LEU A 67 -1.64 -26.66 -16.87
C LEU A 67 -1.11 -26.79 -18.30
N GLU A 68 -0.04 -26.07 -18.62
CA GLU A 68 0.70 -26.22 -19.87
C GLU A 68 2.05 -26.91 -19.61
N LEU A 69 2.48 -27.78 -20.55
CA LEU A 69 3.72 -28.53 -20.42
C LEU A 69 4.81 -27.94 -21.31
N LEU A 70 5.97 -27.64 -20.73
CA LEU A 70 7.15 -27.10 -21.39
C LEU A 70 8.29 -28.12 -21.37
N GLN A 71 8.97 -28.27 -22.51
CA GLN A 71 10.23 -29.00 -22.64
C GLN A 71 11.32 -28.09 -23.22
N THR A 72 12.58 -28.45 -22.99
CA THR A 72 13.71 -27.84 -23.69
C THR A 72 13.75 -28.33 -25.14
N ALA A 73 13.95 -27.41 -26.09
CA ALA A 73 14.01 -27.72 -27.52
C ALA A 73 15.29 -28.51 -27.87
N THR A 74 16.35 -28.31 -27.10
CA THR A 74 17.68 -28.91 -27.32
C THR A 74 17.79 -30.35 -26.83
N HIS A 75 16.88 -30.80 -25.94
CA HIS A 75 16.93 -32.14 -25.35
C HIS A 75 15.77 -33.03 -25.81
N LYS A 76 16.08 -34.13 -26.50
CA LYS A 76 15.06 -35.12 -26.91
C LYS A 76 14.95 -36.22 -25.86
N PRO A 77 13.79 -36.37 -25.18
CA PRO A 77 13.61 -37.45 -24.21
C PRO A 77 13.66 -38.82 -24.91
N HIS A 78 14.43 -39.74 -24.33
CA HIS A 78 14.60 -41.09 -24.88
C HIS A 78 13.50 -42.08 -24.43
N VAL A 79 12.73 -41.73 -23.39
CA VAL A 79 11.77 -42.63 -22.70
C VAL A 79 10.31 -42.37 -23.10
N THR A 80 9.96 -41.14 -23.49
CA THR A 80 8.58 -40.74 -23.81
C THR A 80 8.32 -40.82 -25.32
N SER A 81 7.13 -41.26 -25.73
CA SER A 81 6.77 -41.35 -27.15
C SER A 81 6.76 -39.97 -27.80
N GLN A 82 7.28 -39.88 -29.04
CA GLN A 82 7.30 -38.62 -29.79
C GLN A 82 5.89 -38.07 -30.05
N GLU A 83 4.89 -38.95 -30.17
CA GLU A 83 3.49 -38.57 -30.33
C GLU A 83 2.95 -37.81 -29.11
N HIS A 84 3.26 -38.25 -27.88
CA HIS A 84 2.87 -37.54 -26.64
C HIS A 84 3.56 -36.17 -26.57
N MET A 85 4.85 -36.12 -26.90
CA MET A 85 5.60 -34.87 -26.89
C MET A 85 5.04 -33.86 -27.90
N LEU A 86 4.73 -34.29 -29.13
CA LEU A 86 4.16 -33.40 -30.15
C LEU A 86 2.73 -32.94 -29.84
N ALA A 87 1.95 -33.77 -29.14
CA ALA A 87 0.55 -33.46 -28.83
C ALA A 87 0.40 -32.49 -27.66
N PHE A 88 1.27 -32.56 -26.64
CA PHE A 88 1.05 -31.88 -25.36
C PHE A 88 2.17 -30.94 -24.91
N TYR A 89 3.39 -31.07 -25.44
CA TYR A 89 4.51 -30.24 -25.02
C TYR A 89 4.76 -29.07 -25.97
N LYS A 90 4.94 -27.89 -25.37
CA LYS A 90 5.46 -26.70 -26.02
C LYS A 90 6.97 -26.58 -25.82
N THR A 91 7.61 -25.80 -26.66
CA THR A 91 9.01 -25.35 -26.51
C THR A 91 9.06 -23.90 -26.04
N PHE A 92 10.23 -23.43 -25.59
CA PHE A 92 10.36 -22.04 -25.14
C PHE A 92 9.93 -21.01 -26.21
N SER A 93 10.22 -21.30 -27.49
CA SER A 93 9.80 -20.42 -28.59
C SER A 93 8.28 -20.27 -28.73
N ASP A 94 7.50 -21.27 -28.29
CA ASP A 94 6.04 -21.25 -28.37
C ASP A 94 5.42 -20.43 -27.23
N VAL A 95 6.11 -20.29 -26.09
CA VAL A 95 5.58 -19.67 -24.86
C VAL A 95 6.24 -18.34 -24.51
N LYS A 96 7.34 -17.95 -25.17
CA LYS A 96 8.13 -16.75 -24.84
C LYS A 96 7.34 -15.43 -24.83
N ASN A 97 6.21 -15.36 -25.53
CA ASN A 97 5.35 -14.18 -25.59
C ASN A 97 4.08 -14.31 -24.71
N GLU A 98 3.94 -15.43 -24.02
CA GLU A 98 2.83 -15.72 -23.11
C GLU A 98 3.20 -15.38 -21.67
N TYR A 99 2.21 -15.32 -20.79
CA TYR A 99 2.35 -15.01 -19.37
C TYR A 99 1.66 -16.08 -18.52
N TYR A 100 2.20 -16.35 -17.33
CA TYR A 100 1.74 -17.43 -16.46
C TYR A 100 1.65 -17.00 -15.00
N ASP A 101 0.64 -17.51 -14.31
CA ASP A 101 0.37 -17.20 -12.89
C ASP A 101 1.39 -17.93 -12.01
N GLY A 102 1.81 -19.11 -12.44
CA GLY A 102 2.88 -19.83 -11.80
C GLY A 102 3.65 -20.70 -12.76
N MET A 103 4.88 -21.03 -12.39
CA MET A 103 5.71 -21.99 -13.11
C MET A 103 6.30 -23.00 -12.14
N ILE A 104 6.39 -24.26 -12.56
CA ILE A 104 7.09 -25.32 -11.83
C ILE A 104 8.27 -25.76 -12.68
N ILE A 105 9.47 -25.78 -12.08
CA ILE A 105 10.68 -26.33 -12.71
C ILE A 105 11.07 -27.59 -11.94
N THR A 106 11.02 -28.74 -12.60
CA THR A 106 11.28 -30.03 -11.95
C THR A 106 12.77 -30.30 -11.77
N GLY A 107 13.08 -31.37 -11.02
CA GLY A 107 14.43 -31.94 -11.00
C GLY A 107 14.83 -32.58 -12.33
N ALA A 108 16.10 -32.99 -12.39
CA ALA A 108 16.70 -33.75 -13.49
C ALA A 108 17.83 -34.65 -12.95
N PRO A 109 18.05 -35.86 -13.51
CA PRO A 109 19.04 -36.83 -13.04
C PRO A 109 20.45 -36.53 -13.60
N ILE A 110 20.92 -35.31 -13.43
CA ILE A 110 22.19 -34.79 -13.98
C ILE A 110 22.99 -34.02 -12.93
N GLU A 111 22.71 -34.27 -11.65
CA GLU A 111 23.22 -33.46 -10.56
C GLU A 111 24.75 -33.55 -10.37
N LEU A 112 25.39 -34.59 -10.91
CA LEU A 112 26.85 -34.80 -10.85
C LEU A 112 27.66 -34.04 -11.91
N LEU A 113 27.02 -33.49 -12.96
CA LEU A 113 27.67 -32.61 -13.94
C LEU A 113 27.75 -31.19 -13.36
N GLU A 114 28.77 -30.41 -13.68
CA GLU A 114 28.72 -28.97 -13.37
C GLU A 114 27.58 -28.30 -14.13
N PHE A 115 27.02 -27.20 -13.63
CA PHE A 115 25.83 -26.58 -14.23
C PHE A 115 26.08 -26.19 -15.70
N GLU A 116 27.25 -25.61 -15.98
CA GLU A 116 27.70 -25.18 -17.31
C GLU A 116 27.95 -26.33 -18.27
N GLU A 117 28.12 -27.56 -17.78
CA GLU A 117 28.32 -28.76 -18.60
C GLU A 117 27.00 -29.40 -19.04
N VAL A 118 25.87 -28.92 -18.51
CA VAL A 118 24.54 -29.41 -18.89
C VAL A 118 24.18 -28.88 -20.27
N ASN A 119 23.83 -29.78 -21.19
CA ASN A 119 23.64 -29.45 -22.60
C ASN A 119 22.49 -28.48 -22.91
N TYR A 120 21.54 -28.29 -21.98
CA TYR A 120 20.46 -27.31 -22.06
C TYR A 120 20.60 -26.17 -21.02
N TRP A 121 21.78 -25.98 -20.42
CA TRP A 121 21.99 -24.97 -19.39
C TRP A 121 21.69 -23.55 -19.86
N GLU A 122 22.21 -23.17 -21.04
CA GLU A 122 21.96 -21.84 -21.63
C GLU A 122 20.47 -21.59 -21.86
N GLU A 123 19.75 -22.58 -22.40
CA GLU A 123 18.30 -22.52 -22.60
C GLU A 123 17.56 -22.42 -21.26
N LEU A 124 18.00 -23.15 -20.24
CA LEU A 124 17.41 -23.07 -18.90
C LEU A 124 17.64 -21.69 -18.27
N CYS A 125 18.82 -21.08 -18.46
CA CYS A 125 19.11 -19.71 -18.02
C CYS A 125 18.23 -18.69 -18.74
N GLU A 126 17.99 -18.86 -20.05
CA GLU A 126 17.07 -18.01 -20.82
C GLU A 126 15.64 -18.11 -20.27
N ILE A 127 15.16 -19.33 -19.98
CA ILE A 127 13.83 -19.54 -19.38
C ILE A 127 13.74 -18.93 -17.98
N MET A 128 14.77 -19.09 -17.14
CA MET A 128 14.81 -18.52 -15.79
C MET A 128 14.94 -16.99 -15.79
N GLU A 129 15.57 -16.39 -16.81
CA GLU A 129 15.55 -14.94 -17.00
C GLU A 129 14.15 -14.46 -17.42
N TRP A 130 13.56 -15.15 -18.41
CA TRP A 130 12.22 -14.85 -18.91
C TRP A 130 11.15 -14.95 -17.81
N SER A 131 11.25 -15.95 -16.94
CA SER A 131 10.28 -16.16 -15.86
C SER A 131 10.19 -14.98 -14.90
N LYS A 132 11.28 -14.22 -14.70
CA LYS A 132 11.28 -13.00 -13.87
C LYS A 132 10.28 -11.95 -14.34
N THR A 133 9.92 -11.93 -15.62
CA THR A 133 9.03 -10.91 -16.21
C THR A 133 7.72 -11.47 -16.76
N HIS A 134 7.63 -12.79 -16.96
CA HIS A 134 6.47 -13.43 -17.58
C HIS A 134 5.76 -14.46 -16.67
N VAL A 135 6.35 -14.80 -15.53
CA VAL A 135 5.76 -15.70 -14.55
C VAL A 135 5.66 -15.01 -13.19
N HIS A 136 4.48 -15.01 -12.57
CA HIS A 136 4.30 -14.34 -11.27
C HIS A 136 5.07 -15.04 -10.14
N SER A 137 4.90 -16.35 -9.96
CA SER A 137 5.66 -17.15 -8.97
C SER A 137 6.22 -18.45 -9.56
N THR A 138 7.50 -18.72 -9.32
CA THR A 138 8.18 -19.94 -9.81
C THR A 138 8.56 -20.87 -8.65
N PHE A 139 8.18 -22.13 -8.78
CA PHE A 139 8.41 -23.20 -7.82
C PHE A 139 9.41 -24.22 -8.37
N HIS A 140 10.58 -24.28 -7.77
CA HIS A 140 11.68 -25.13 -8.20
C HIS A 140 11.77 -26.39 -7.33
N ILE A 141 12.02 -27.54 -7.96
CA ILE A 141 12.05 -28.84 -7.28
C ILE A 141 13.41 -29.53 -7.47
N CYS A 142 13.99 -30.06 -6.39
CA CYS A 142 15.22 -30.85 -6.34
C CYS A 142 16.39 -30.22 -7.12
N TRP A 143 16.86 -30.83 -8.21
CA TRP A 143 17.94 -30.26 -9.03
C TRP A 143 17.54 -28.91 -9.64
N GLY A 144 16.27 -28.72 -10.02
CA GLY A 144 15.77 -27.42 -10.48
C GLY A 144 15.88 -26.35 -9.39
N ALA A 145 15.72 -26.73 -8.12
CA ALA A 145 15.92 -25.81 -7.00
C ALA A 145 17.40 -25.41 -6.84
N GLN A 146 18.32 -26.36 -7.02
CA GLN A 146 19.76 -26.07 -6.99
C GLN A 146 20.18 -25.21 -8.18
N ALA A 147 19.66 -25.50 -9.38
CA ALA A 147 19.89 -24.71 -10.58
C ALA A 147 19.39 -23.27 -10.43
N GLY A 148 18.18 -23.08 -9.89
CA GLY A 148 17.62 -21.76 -9.64
C GLY A 148 18.41 -20.98 -8.57
N LEU A 149 18.81 -21.62 -7.47
CA LEU A 149 19.67 -21.00 -6.45
C LEU A 149 21.03 -20.58 -7.04
N TYR A 150 21.62 -21.40 -7.90
CA TYR A 150 22.87 -21.07 -8.58
C TYR A 150 22.70 -19.89 -9.54
N TYR A 151 21.70 -19.93 -10.41
CA TYR A 151 21.48 -18.92 -11.43
C TYR A 151 21.09 -17.55 -10.85
N HIS A 152 20.17 -17.53 -9.88
CA HIS A 152 19.66 -16.28 -9.32
C HIS A 152 20.58 -15.67 -8.24
N TYR A 153 21.31 -16.51 -7.51
CA TYR A 153 22.00 -16.10 -6.28
C TYR A 153 23.47 -16.56 -6.20
N GLY A 154 23.98 -17.29 -7.20
CA GLY A 154 25.37 -17.76 -7.22
C GLY A 154 25.68 -18.89 -6.22
N ILE A 155 24.66 -19.54 -5.66
CA ILE A 155 24.83 -20.58 -4.64
C ILE A 155 25.19 -21.91 -5.33
N ASN A 156 26.41 -22.37 -5.07
CA ASN A 156 26.92 -23.61 -5.64
C ASN A 156 26.33 -24.84 -4.95
N LYS A 157 26.13 -25.91 -5.71
CA LYS A 157 25.82 -27.22 -5.14
C LYS A 157 27.09 -27.88 -4.62
N LYS A 158 26.95 -28.69 -3.57
CA LYS A 158 28.02 -29.53 -3.02
C LYS A 158 27.66 -31.00 -3.16
N ARG A 159 28.64 -31.81 -3.54
CA ARG A 159 28.48 -33.26 -3.66
C ARG A 159 28.41 -33.89 -2.28
N LEU A 160 27.41 -34.74 -2.08
CA LEU A 160 27.27 -35.52 -0.86
C LEU A 160 28.25 -36.70 -0.87
N PRO A 161 28.79 -37.12 0.29
CA PRO A 161 29.63 -38.32 0.39
C PRO A 161 28.92 -39.59 -0.10
N LYS A 162 27.59 -39.64 0.03
CA LYS A 162 26.72 -40.71 -0.46
C LYS A 162 25.40 -40.14 -0.96
N LYS A 163 24.76 -40.84 -1.90
CA LYS A 163 23.40 -40.51 -2.37
C LYS A 163 22.45 -40.49 -1.18
N LEU A 164 21.70 -39.38 -1.04
CA LEU A 164 20.60 -39.27 -0.09
C LEU A 164 19.36 -39.86 -0.75
N SER A 165 18.88 -41.00 -0.24
CA SER A 165 17.73 -41.74 -0.79
C SER A 165 16.88 -42.26 0.36
N GLY A 166 15.66 -41.76 0.50
CA GLY A 166 14.79 -42.10 1.63
C GLY A 166 13.77 -41.01 1.96
N VAL A 167 13.16 -41.11 3.13
CA VAL A 167 12.16 -40.16 3.64
C VAL A 167 12.65 -39.56 4.95
N TYR A 168 12.96 -38.28 4.97
CA TYR A 168 13.67 -37.65 6.09
C TYR A 168 12.76 -36.70 6.86
N LYS A 169 13.00 -36.59 8.17
CA LYS A 169 12.29 -35.67 9.05
C LYS A 169 12.84 -34.25 8.86
N HIS A 170 11.94 -33.30 8.69
CA HIS A 170 12.21 -31.89 8.51
C HIS A 170 11.51 -31.07 9.61
N THR A 171 12.08 -29.92 9.93
CA THR A 171 11.54 -28.96 10.90
C THR A 171 11.42 -27.58 10.27
N LEU A 172 10.51 -26.76 10.80
CA LEU A 172 10.33 -25.38 10.36
C LEU A 172 11.31 -24.45 11.10
N LYS A 173 12.09 -23.67 10.35
CA LYS A 173 12.84 -22.52 10.90
C LYS A 173 11.92 -21.31 11.10
N THR A 174 10.96 -21.11 10.21
CA THR A 174 10.03 -19.98 10.24
C THR A 174 8.59 -20.46 10.44
N LYS A 175 8.14 -20.56 11.69
CA LYS A 175 6.81 -21.10 12.06
C LYS A 175 5.62 -20.30 11.49
N ARG A 176 5.81 -19.03 11.15
CA ARG A 176 4.73 -18.15 10.64
C ARG A 176 4.68 -18.03 9.11
N SER A 177 5.47 -18.80 8.37
CA SER A 177 5.45 -18.74 6.91
C SER A 177 4.11 -19.24 6.33
N MET A 178 3.50 -18.46 5.44
CA MET A 178 2.25 -18.83 4.77
C MET A 178 2.39 -20.08 3.90
N LEU A 179 3.61 -20.38 3.41
CA LEU A 179 3.90 -21.58 2.62
C LEU A 179 3.71 -22.87 3.43
N PHE A 180 3.98 -22.81 4.74
CA PHE A 180 3.89 -23.93 5.67
C PHE A 180 2.64 -23.87 6.55
N ARG A 181 1.64 -23.06 6.16
CA ARG A 181 0.40 -22.97 6.92
C ARG A 181 -0.29 -24.33 7.02
N GLY A 182 -0.61 -24.75 8.24
CA GLY A 182 -1.25 -26.04 8.52
C GLY A 182 -0.29 -27.23 8.56
N PHE A 183 1.02 -27.02 8.43
CA PHE A 183 2.01 -28.06 8.69
C PHE A 183 2.12 -28.35 10.18
N ASP A 184 2.47 -29.59 10.50
CA ASP A 184 3.03 -29.96 11.79
C ASP A 184 4.43 -29.34 11.95
N ASP A 185 4.86 -29.12 13.20
CA ASP A 185 6.20 -28.60 13.53
C ASP A 185 7.33 -29.50 12.98
N GLU A 186 7.05 -30.80 12.85
CA GLU A 186 7.91 -31.79 12.22
C GLU A 186 7.14 -32.55 11.13
N PHE A 187 7.75 -32.74 9.98
CA PHE A 187 7.13 -33.45 8.85
C PHE A 187 8.15 -34.24 8.04
N TYR A 188 7.69 -35.16 7.21
CA TYR A 188 8.55 -36.08 6.46
C TYR A 188 8.53 -35.78 4.97
N VAL A 189 9.69 -35.84 4.32
CA VAL A 189 9.82 -35.57 2.87
C VAL A 189 10.77 -36.57 2.20
N PRO A 190 10.38 -37.13 1.04
CA PRO A 190 11.26 -37.93 0.20
C PRO A 190 12.44 -37.11 -0.34
N GLN A 191 13.62 -37.73 -0.33
CA GLN A 191 14.84 -37.20 -0.94
C GLN A 191 15.43 -38.26 -1.87
N SER A 192 15.90 -37.85 -3.05
CA SER A 192 16.69 -38.68 -3.97
C SER A 192 17.68 -37.79 -4.73
N ARG A 193 18.88 -37.60 -4.17
CA ARG A 193 19.89 -36.68 -4.72
C ARG A 193 21.32 -37.03 -4.32
N ASN A 194 22.27 -36.70 -5.18
CA ASN A 194 23.71 -36.82 -4.90
C ASN A 194 24.37 -35.50 -4.47
N THR A 195 23.63 -34.40 -4.51
CA THR A 195 24.14 -33.05 -4.20
C THR A 195 23.19 -32.31 -3.27
N THR A 196 23.72 -31.33 -2.55
CA THR A 196 23.00 -30.43 -1.64
C THR A 196 23.46 -28.99 -1.85
N VAL A 197 22.88 -28.05 -1.12
CA VAL A 197 23.39 -26.68 -0.92
C VAL A 197 23.68 -26.48 0.56
N ASP A 198 24.54 -25.51 0.87
CA ASP A 198 24.87 -25.18 2.26
C ASP A 198 23.96 -24.09 2.77
N GLU A 199 23.51 -24.29 4.01
CA GLU A 199 22.68 -23.34 4.71
C GLU A 199 23.41 -22.01 4.96
N GLU A 200 24.70 -22.07 5.31
CA GLU A 200 25.51 -20.87 5.55
C GLU A 200 25.69 -20.03 4.28
N ASP A 201 25.80 -20.67 3.10
CA ASP A 201 25.88 -19.94 1.82
C ASP A 201 24.55 -19.21 1.53
N ILE A 202 23.41 -19.78 1.93
CA ILE A 202 22.09 -19.13 1.81
C ILE A 202 21.93 -18.02 2.85
N ASP A 203 22.25 -18.26 4.12
CA ASP A 203 22.10 -17.28 5.21
C ASP A 203 22.99 -16.04 4.96
N ASN A 204 24.11 -16.19 4.26
CA ASN A 204 24.99 -15.08 3.86
C ASN A 204 24.58 -14.38 2.55
N THR A 205 23.50 -14.83 1.89
CA THR A 205 23.05 -14.26 0.61
C THR A 205 21.77 -13.43 0.81
N PRO A 206 21.80 -12.12 0.54
CA PRO A 206 20.61 -11.27 0.71
C PRO A 206 19.52 -11.59 -0.31
N GLY A 207 18.26 -11.35 0.05
CA GLY A 207 17.12 -11.52 -0.84
C GLY A 207 16.47 -12.91 -0.82
N ILE A 208 16.97 -13.83 0.01
CA ILE A 208 16.41 -15.18 0.21
C ILE A 208 16.45 -15.59 1.68
N THR A 209 15.56 -16.49 2.07
CA THR A 209 15.43 -16.98 3.44
C THR A 209 15.18 -18.49 3.48
N VAL A 210 15.88 -19.22 4.37
CA VAL A 210 15.62 -20.64 4.66
C VAL A 210 14.37 -20.78 5.54
N LEU A 211 13.38 -21.52 5.06
CA LEU A 211 12.13 -21.75 5.78
C LEU A 211 12.10 -23.08 6.55
N SER A 212 12.80 -24.10 6.05
CA SER A 212 12.80 -25.44 6.63
C SER A 212 14.06 -26.23 6.28
N THR A 213 14.51 -27.03 7.25
CA THR A 213 15.71 -27.88 7.16
C THR A 213 15.46 -29.27 7.73
N SER A 214 16.39 -30.19 7.50
CA SER A 214 16.48 -31.51 8.11
C SER A 214 17.88 -31.72 8.63
N GLU A 215 18.01 -32.36 9.79
CA GLU A 215 19.32 -32.73 10.36
C GLU A 215 20.09 -33.68 9.44
N GLU A 216 19.40 -34.67 8.84
CA GLU A 216 20.00 -35.63 7.91
C GLU A 216 19.91 -35.16 6.45
N GLY A 217 18.81 -34.49 6.09
CA GLY A 217 18.52 -34.08 4.72
C GLY A 217 19.12 -32.74 4.30
N GLY A 218 19.55 -31.89 5.24
CA GLY A 218 20.02 -30.53 4.97
C GLY A 218 18.90 -29.54 4.65
N VAL A 219 19.21 -28.50 3.89
CA VAL A 219 18.23 -27.46 3.48
C VAL A 219 17.12 -28.10 2.67
N PHE A 220 15.87 -27.80 3.02
CA PHE A 220 14.68 -28.29 2.31
C PHE A 220 13.94 -27.21 1.53
N CYS A 221 13.63 -26.09 2.15
CA CYS A 221 12.84 -25.03 1.52
C CYS A 221 13.47 -23.66 1.74
N VAL A 222 13.67 -22.94 0.64
CA VAL A 222 14.13 -21.55 0.59
C VAL A 222 13.13 -20.74 -0.21
N LYS A 223 12.94 -19.47 0.13
CA LYS A 223 12.15 -18.54 -0.69
C LYS A 223 12.91 -17.23 -0.92
N SER A 224 12.56 -16.50 -1.97
CA SER A 224 12.97 -15.11 -2.14
C SER A 224 12.15 -14.15 -1.26
N ASP A 225 12.73 -13.00 -0.91
CA ASP A 225 12.08 -12.00 -0.08
C ASP A 225 10.86 -11.36 -0.75
N ASN A 226 10.88 -11.29 -2.09
CA ASN A 226 9.74 -10.83 -2.90
C ASN A 226 8.67 -11.92 -3.15
N ASP A 227 8.81 -13.10 -2.55
CA ASP A 227 7.86 -14.23 -2.64
C ASP A 227 7.64 -14.81 -4.06
N ARG A 228 8.45 -14.41 -5.06
CA ARG A 228 8.34 -14.86 -6.46
C ARG A 228 9.12 -16.12 -6.77
N GLN A 229 10.07 -16.52 -5.93
CA GLN A 229 10.92 -17.70 -6.14
C GLN A 229 10.86 -18.62 -4.93
N ILE A 230 10.45 -19.87 -5.14
CA ILE A 230 10.41 -20.91 -4.11
C ILE A 230 11.30 -22.06 -4.55
N PHE A 231 12.21 -22.49 -3.67
CA PHE A 231 13.19 -23.53 -3.93
C PHE A 231 12.97 -24.67 -2.94
N VAL A 232 12.47 -25.80 -3.45
CA VAL A 232 12.20 -27.01 -2.67
C VAL A 232 13.17 -28.09 -3.11
N THR A 233 14.13 -28.42 -2.28
CA THR A 233 15.23 -29.31 -2.67
C THR A 233 14.84 -30.81 -2.57
N GLY A 234 13.71 -31.14 -1.95
CA GLY A 234 13.16 -32.49 -1.83
C GLY A 234 11.93 -32.74 -2.71
N HIS A 235 11.34 -33.94 -2.59
CA HIS A 235 10.29 -34.43 -3.48
C HIS A 235 8.98 -34.72 -2.74
N THR A 236 8.20 -33.67 -2.47
CA THR A 236 6.90 -33.82 -1.79
C THR A 236 5.80 -34.38 -2.71
N GLU A 237 6.01 -34.31 -4.02
CA GLU A 237 5.12 -34.78 -5.09
C GLU A 237 5.21 -36.29 -5.34
N TYR A 238 6.27 -36.95 -4.86
CA TYR A 238 6.55 -38.35 -5.17
C TYR A 238 5.41 -39.29 -4.76
N ASP A 239 5.08 -40.21 -5.66
CA ASP A 239 4.18 -41.32 -5.38
C ASP A 239 4.81 -42.35 -4.44
N TRP A 240 3.94 -43.14 -3.81
CA TRP A 240 4.31 -44.14 -2.81
C TRP A 240 5.37 -45.14 -3.29
N ASN A 241 5.47 -45.40 -4.60
CA ASN A 241 6.39 -46.37 -5.20
C ASN A 241 7.54 -45.72 -6.01
N THR A 242 7.72 -44.40 -5.96
CA THR A 242 8.75 -43.73 -6.79
C THR A 242 10.15 -44.15 -6.38
N LEU A 243 10.48 -44.04 -5.08
CA LEU A 243 11.77 -44.52 -4.56
C LEU A 243 11.92 -46.05 -4.70
N LEU A 244 10.83 -46.82 -4.60
CA LEU A 244 10.85 -48.26 -4.87
C LEU A 244 11.28 -48.57 -6.31
N LYS A 245 10.69 -47.88 -7.30
CA LYS A 245 11.06 -48.05 -8.72
C LYS A 245 12.54 -47.71 -8.94
N GLU A 246 13.02 -46.61 -8.35
CA GLU A 246 14.44 -46.23 -8.42
C GLU A 246 15.35 -47.30 -7.80
N TYR A 247 15.01 -47.76 -6.60
CA TYR A 247 15.77 -48.79 -5.87
C TYR A 247 15.84 -50.12 -6.64
N VAL A 248 14.69 -50.60 -7.14
CA VAL A 248 14.62 -51.85 -7.92
C VAL A 248 15.42 -51.72 -9.21
N ARG A 249 15.27 -50.62 -9.95
CA ARG A 249 16.04 -50.36 -11.17
C ARG A 249 17.54 -50.41 -10.91
N ASP A 250 18.01 -49.73 -9.86
CA ASP A 250 19.45 -49.66 -9.54
C ASP A 250 19.99 -51.02 -9.05
N LYS A 251 19.16 -51.80 -8.34
CA LYS A 251 19.45 -53.18 -7.93
C LYS A 251 19.56 -54.11 -9.13
N GLU A 252 18.63 -54.02 -10.07
CA GLU A 252 18.63 -54.79 -11.33
C GLU A 252 19.79 -54.41 -12.26
N ALA A 253 20.20 -53.13 -12.23
CA ALA A 253 21.38 -52.64 -12.95
C ALA A 253 22.72 -53.05 -12.30
N GLY A 254 22.69 -53.75 -11.15
CA GLY A 254 23.88 -54.23 -10.45
C GLY A 254 24.65 -53.14 -9.68
N ILE A 255 24.02 -51.99 -9.42
CA ILE A 255 24.63 -50.83 -8.74
C ILE A 255 24.67 -51.02 -7.21
N ASN A 256 24.03 -52.07 -6.69
CA ASN A 256 23.92 -52.38 -5.26
C ASN A 256 23.52 -51.15 -4.41
N PRO A 257 22.37 -50.52 -4.72
CA PRO A 257 21.90 -49.35 -3.97
C PRO A 257 21.60 -49.72 -2.52
N GLU A 258 21.73 -48.75 -1.62
CA GLU A 258 21.23 -48.89 -0.26
C GLU A 258 19.71 -48.85 -0.22
N ILE A 259 19.15 -49.52 0.79
CA ILE A 259 17.71 -49.46 1.07
C ILE A 259 17.36 -48.00 1.40
N PRO A 260 16.36 -47.40 0.73
CA PRO A 260 15.94 -46.03 1.04
C PRO A 260 15.54 -45.86 2.50
N ALA A 261 16.18 -44.92 3.20
CA ALA A 261 16.01 -44.72 4.63
C ALA A 261 14.56 -44.36 4.99
N ASN A 262 14.03 -44.93 6.08
CA ASN A 262 12.70 -44.63 6.64
C ASN A 262 11.52 -44.81 5.66
N TYR A 263 11.71 -45.56 4.57
CA TYR A 263 10.72 -45.73 3.51
C TYR A 263 9.94 -47.03 3.65
N PHE A 264 10.65 -48.12 3.97
CA PHE A 264 10.07 -49.42 4.27
C PHE A 264 9.89 -49.61 5.78
N PRO A 265 8.83 -50.30 6.23
CA PRO A 265 8.71 -50.69 7.64
C PRO A 265 9.91 -51.54 8.08
N ASP A 266 10.61 -51.09 9.13
CA ASP A 266 11.79 -51.76 9.69
C ASP A 266 12.95 -51.95 8.69
N ASP A 267 13.05 -51.07 7.68
CA ASP A 267 14.03 -51.14 6.58
C ASP A 267 14.02 -52.47 5.79
N ASP A 268 12.87 -53.13 5.74
CA ASP A 268 12.65 -54.41 5.04
C ASP A 268 12.08 -54.17 3.63
N ASP A 269 12.93 -54.31 2.59
CA ASP A 269 12.59 -54.09 1.18
C ASP A 269 11.60 -55.12 0.60
N SER A 270 11.22 -56.15 1.37
CA SER A 270 10.13 -57.08 1.02
C SER A 270 8.73 -56.55 1.41
N LYS A 271 8.66 -55.53 2.26
CA LYS A 271 7.40 -54.93 2.71
C LYS A 271 6.97 -53.78 1.79
N THR A 272 5.68 -53.43 1.84
CA THR A 272 5.17 -52.27 1.09
C THR A 272 5.60 -50.96 1.78
N PRO A 273 6.08 -49.94 1.03
CA PRO A 273 6.42 -48.64 1.61
C PRO A 273 5.26 -47.94 2.31
N VAL A 274 5.56 -47.17 3.36
CA VAL A 274 4.56 -46.40 4.11
C VAL A 274 4.67 -44.92 3.78
N VAL A 275 3.60 -44.32 3.27
CA VAL A 275 3.58 -42.91 2.89
C VAL A 275 3.35 -42.01 4.10
N ARG A 276 4.35 -41.19 4.44
CA ARG A 276 4.31 -40.23 5.56
C ARG A 276 4.34 -38.76 5.15
N TRP A 277 4.39 -38.47 3.84
CA TRP A 277 4.59 -37.11 3.31
C TRP A 277 3.40 -36.55 2.52
N ARG A 278 2.36 -37.36 2.26
CA ARG A 278 1.26 -36.99 1.36
C ARG A 278 0.50 -35.74 1.84
N SER A 279 0.25 -35.61 3.14
CA SER A 279 -0.40 -34.43 3.74
C SER A 279 0.46 -33.19 3.53
N SER A 280 1.75 -33.27 3.88
CA SER A 280 2.71 -32.18 3.73
C SER A 280 2.86 -31.75 2.28
N GLY A 281 2.96 -32.68 1.33
CA GLY A 281 3.01 -32.35 -0.10
C GLY A 281 1.74 -31.67 -0.59
N SER A 282 0.57 -32.21 -0.24
CA SER A 282 -0.70 -31.58 -0.61
C SER A 282 -0.82 -30.16 -0.05
N LEU A 283 -0.41 -29.94 1.21
CA LEU A 283 -0.44 -28.63 1.84
C LEU A 283 0.56 -27.66 1.19
N LEU A 284 1.77 -28.13 0.87
CA LEU A 284 2.81 -27.28 0.26
C LEU A 284 2.34 -26.68 -1.07
N PHE A 285 1.88 -27.52 -1.99
CA PHE A 285 1.39 -27.09 -3.30
C PHE A 285 0.11 -26.26 -3.17
N SER A 286 -0.80 -26.63 -2.27
CA SER A 286 -2.03 -25.85 -2.03
C SER A 286 -1.73 -24.46 -1.46
N ASN A 287 -0.76 -24.35 -0.55
CA ASN A 287 -0.36 -23.09 0.05
C ASN A 287 0.37 -22.22 -0.97
N TRP A 288 1.29 -22.80 -1.76
CA TRP A 288 1.92 -22.10 -2.88
C TRP A 288 0.86 -21.54 -3.85
N LEU A 289 0.01 -22.42 -4.38
CA LEU A 289 -1.01 -22.03 -5.35
C LEU A 289 -1.97 -20.98 -4.80
N ASN A 290 -2.31 -21.04 -3.51
CA ASN A 290 -3.25 -20.10 -2.91
C ASN A 290 -2.60 -18.75 -2.56
N TYR A 291 -1.48 -18.74 -1.84
CA TYR A 291 -0.93 -17.49 -1.27
C TYR A 291 0.13 -16.83 -2.14
N PHE A 292 0.83 -17.61 -2.97
CA PHE A 292 1.95 -17.14 -3.78
C PHE A 292 1.60 -17.05 -5.27
N VAL A 293 0.44 -17.61 -5.66
CA VAL A 293 -0.11 -17.50 -7.01
C VAL A 293 -1.48 -16.81 -6.97
N TYR A 294 -2.53 -17.50 -6.54
CA TYR A 294 -3.92 -17.03 -6.66
C TYR A 294 -4.19 -15.66 -6.02
N GLN A 295 -3.71 -15.44 -4.80
CA GLN A 295 -4.01 -14.22 -4.05
C GLN A 295 -3.10 -13.04 -4.39
N SER A 296 -1.93 -13.30 -4.99
CA SER A 296 -0.90 -12.29 -5.24
C SER A 296 -0.76 -11.94 -6.72
N THR A 297 -1.19 -12.81 -7.64
CA THR A 297 -1.08 -12.55 -9.08
C THR A 297 -2.07 -11.45 -9.49
N PRO A 298 -1.66 -10.46 -10.31
CA PRO A 298 -2.61 -9.52 -10.89
C PRO A 298 -3.66 -10.21 -11.77
N TYR A 299 -4.88 -9.68 -11.79
CA TYR A 299 -5.93 -10.20 -12.65
C TYR A 299 -5.51 -10.15 -14.14
N ASP A 300 -4.95 -9.02 -14.58
CA ASP A 300 -4.24 -8.93 -15.88
C ASP A 300 -2.79 -9.40 -15.72
N ILE A 301 -2.58 -10.63 -16.15
CA ILE A 301 -1.31 -11.35 -16.06
C ILE A 301 -0.17 -10.68 -16.84
N LYS A 302 -0.48 -9.80 -17.81
CA LYS A 302 0.56 -9.09 -18.57
C LYS A 302 1.29 -8.07 -17.71
N LEU A 303 0.82 -7.74 -16.51
CA LEU A 303 1.43 -6.71 -15.66
C LEU A 303 2.68 -7.20 -14.87
N ILE A 304 3.02 -8.49 -14.94
CA ILE A 304 4.14 -9.12 -14.20
C ILE A 304 5.51 -8.44 -14.45
N HIS A 305 5.74 -7.86 -15.64
CA HIS A 305 7.02 -7.23 -16.01
C HIS A 305 7.25 -5.82 -15.43
N ASN A 306 6.24 -5.22 -14.80
CA ASN A 306 6.32 -3.87 -14.24
C ASN A 306 6.56 -3.87 -12.71
N GLU A 307 6.83 -5.03 -12.11
CA GLU A 307 6.77 -5.22 -10.65
C GLU A 307 7.93 -4.66 -9.83
N ASP A 308 9.09 -4.38 -10.44
CA ASP A 308 10.14 -3.64 -9.71
C ASP A 308 9.73 -2.20 -9.38
N LEU A 309 8.56 -1.75 -9.85
CA LEU A 309 7.89 -0.49 -9.46
C LEU A 309 6.36 -0.62 -9.24
N ALA A 310 5.78 -1.81 -9.03
CA ALA A 310 4.31 -1.99 -9.01
C ALA A 310 3.55 -2.07 -7.67
N PRO A 311 4.10 -2.01 -6.44
CA PRO A 311 3.26 -2.14 -5.25
C PRO A 311 2.58 -0.83 -4.82
N ALA A 312 2.15 0.04 -5.75
CA ALA A 312 1.35 1.24 -5.41
C ALA A 312 0.44 1.80 -6.52
N LEU A 313 -0.15 0.94 -7.38
CA LEU A 313 -1.11 1.25 -8.46
C LEU A 313 -0.49 1.63 -9.81
N ARG A 314 -0.71 0.77 -10.80
CA ARG A 314 -1.13 1.21 -12.14
C ARG A 314 -2.23 0.32 -12.73
N ASN A 315 -3.43 0.89 -12.68
CA ASN A 315 -4.55 0.74 -13.63
C ASN A 315 -5.11 -0.65 -13.95
N ASN A 316 -5.95 -1.16 -13.04
CA ASN A 316 -7.15 -1.94 -13.40
C ASN A 316 -8.41 -1.33 -12.72
N SER A 317 -8.48 0.01 -12.60
CA SER A 317 -9.76 0.64 -12.21
C SER A 317 -10.62 0.77 -13.46
N GLU A 318 -11.86 0.29 -13.40
CA GLU A 318 -12.85 0.51 -14.45
C GLU A 318 -13.50 1.90 -14.31
N LEU A 319 -13.46 2.44 -13.08
CA LEU A 319 -13.98 3.73 -12.70
C LEU A 319 -13.04 4.48 -11.74
N THR A 320 -12.54 5.62 -12.19
CA THR A 320 -11.71 6.56 -11.44
C THR A 320 -12.40 7.90 -11.33
N VAL A 321 -12.35 8.50 -10.14
CA VAL A 321 -12.61 9.94 -9.95
C VAL A 321 -11.29 10.67 -9.88
N ALA A 322 -11.10 11.73 -10.67
CA ALA A 322 -9.87 12.52 -10.67
C ALA A 322 -10.17 13.95 -10.21
N LYS A 323 -9.60 14.35 -9.08
CA LYS A 323 -9.66 15.74 -8.61
C LYS A 323 -8.38 16.47 -8.95
N PHE A 324 -8.48 17.70 -9.47
CA PHE A 324 -7.33 18.57 -9.75
C PHE A 324 -7.33 19.79 -8.84
N GLY A 325 -6.22 19.99 -8.12
CA GLY A 325 -6.02 21.16 -7.28
C GLY A 325 -5.77 22.46 -8.06
N GLY A 326 -5.86 23.60 -7.37
CA GLY A 326 -5.71 24.91 -8.02
C GLY A 326 -4.33 25.13 -8.66
N SER A 327 -3.26 24.62 -8.07
CA SER A 327 -1.92 24.70 -8.68
C SER A 327 -1.86 23.93 -10.02
N SER A 328 -2.52 22.79 -10.12
CA SER A 328 -2.68 22.02 -11.36
C SER A 328 -3.53 22.71 -12.43
N LEU A 329 -4.21 23.82 -12.10
CA LEU A 329 -5.15 24.53 -12.98
C LEU A 329 -4.82 26.02 -13.11
N ALA A 330 -3.65 26.45 -12.65
CA ALA A 330 -3.30 27.87 -12.56
C ALA A 330 -3.17 28.57 -13.92
N THR A 331 -2.83 27.84 -14.99
CA THR A 331 -2.62 28.39 -16.34
C THR A 331 -3.35 27.56 -17.40
N ALA A 332 -3.56 28.13 -18.59
CA ALA A 332 -4.14 27.42 -19.72
C ALA A 332 -3.31 26.18 -20.14
N GLU A 333 -1.98 26.24 -20.00
CA GLU A 333 -1.12 25.08 -20.23
C GLU A 333 -1.34 24.00 -19.19
N ARG A 334 -1.42 24.36 -17.89
CA ARG A 334 -1.67 23.39 -16.82
C ARG A 334 -3.04 22.73 -16.94
N ILE A 335 -4.08 23.48 -17.33
CA ILE A 335 -5.41 22.93 -17.63
C ILE A 335 -5.34 21.95 -18.82
N ARG A 336 -4.60 22.26 -19.89
CA ARG A 336 -4.38 21.33 -21.01
C ARG A 336 -3.67 20.04 -20.56
N ASN A 337 -2.65 20.17 -19.72
CA ASN A 337 -1.93 19.01 -19.16
C ASN A 337 -2.84 18.15 -18.28
N ALA A 338 -3.66 18.77 -17.42
CA ALA A 338 -4.67 18.07 -16.63
C ALA A 338 -5.70 17.35 -17.52
N ALA A 339 -6.17 18.00 -18.60
CA ALA A 339 -7.09 17.38 -19.54
C ALA A 339 -6.44 16.19 -20.26
N GLU A 340 -5.17 16.29 -20.62
CA GLU A 340 -4.44 15.19 -21.24
C GLU A 340 -4.23 14.02 -20.29
N VAL A 341 -3.91 14.29 -19.02
CA VAL A 341 -3.90 13.28 -17.96
C VAL A 341 -5.25 12.57 -17.92
N VAL A 342 -6.38 13.26 -17.94
CA VAL A 342 -7.70 12.59 -17.98
C VAL A 342 -7.85 11.68 -19.22
N ARG A 343 -7.46 12.15 -20.41
CA ARG A 343 -7.61 11.39 -21.67
C ARG A 343 -6.77 10.12 -21.72
N GLN A 344 -5.60 10.11 -21.05
CA GLN A 344 -4.70 8.94 -21.01
C GLN A 344 -5.31 7.71 -20.32
N ASN A 345 -6.35 7.87 -19.49
CA ASN A 345 -7.03 6.75 -18.86
C ASN A 345 -8.55 6.89 -18.97
N LYS A 346 -9.17 6.02 -19.77
CA LYS A 346 -10.63 5.99 -19.99
C LYS A 346 -11.46 5.71 -18.72
N ALA A 347 -10.84 5.19 -17.67
CA ALA A 347 -11.46 5.00 -16.36
C ALA A 347 -11.78 6.34 -15.66
N ARG A 348 -11.07 7.43 -15.98
CA ARG A 348 -11.30 8.78 -15.44
C ARG A 348 -12.59 9.38 -16.01
N ARG A 349 -13.72 8.95 -15.47
CA ARG A 349 -15.05 9.34 -15.92
C ARG A 349 -15.58 10.58 -15.21
N TYR A 350 -15.25 10.75 -13.94
CA TYR A 350 -15.69 11.92 -13.17
C TYR A 350 -14.49 12.76 -12.76
N VAL A 351 -14.54 14.04 -13.09
CA VAL A 351 -13.47 15.00 -12.83
C VAL A 351 -13.99 16.06 -11.88
N VAL A 352 -13.20 16.41 -10.87
CA VAL A 352 -13.50 17.51 -9.94
C VAL A 352 -12.39 18.54 -10.06
N VAL A 353 -12.74 19.82 -10.16
CA VAL A 353 -11.75 20.89 -10.29
C VAL A 353 -11.89 21.96 -9.21
N SER A 354 -10.74 22.47 -8.75
CA SER A 354 -10.65 23.67 -7.91
C SER A 354 -10.60 24.95 -8.75
N ALA A 355 -10.76 26.12 -8.12
CA ALA A 355 -10.45 27.40 -8.76
C ALA A 355 -8.96 27.49 -9.13
N PRO A 356 -8.58 28.33 -10.12
CA PRO A 356 -7.20 28.46 -10.56
C PRO A 356 -6.32 29.01 -9.44
N GLY A 357 -5.17 28.35 -9.25
CA GLY A 357 -4.13 28.77 -8.31
C GLY A 357 -3.37 30.00 -8.79
N VAL A 358 -2.32 30.34 -8.06
CA VAL A 358 -1.41 31.45 -8.42
C VAL A 358 -0.34 30.94 -9.40
N HIS A 359 0.04 31.74 -10.39
CA HIS A 359 1.20 31.49 -11.26
C HIS A 359 1.95 32.79 -11.58
N ASP A 360 3.21 32.64 -11.99
CA ASP A 360 4.08 33.71 -12.50
C ASP A 360 4.08 34.99 -11.64
N ASP A 361 3.59 36.10 -12.19
CA ASP A 361 3.58 37.45 -11.60
C ASP A 361 2.37 37.72 -10.70
N GLU A 362 1.42 36.78 -10.63
CA GLU A 362 0.20 36.95 -9.85
C GLU A 362 0.52 36.80 -8.36
N LYS A 363 -0.05 37.67 -7.52
CA LYS A 363 0.20 37.66 -6.07
C LYS A 363 -0.97 37.11 -5.23
N ILE A 364 -2.14 36.96 -5.84
CA ILE A 364 -3.40 36.70 -5.13
C ILE A 364 -4.15 35.58 -5.86
N LYS A 365 -4.75 34.62 -5.13
CA LYS A 365 -5.60 33.58 -5.73
C LYS A 365 -6.91 34.16 -6.24
N ILE A 366 -7.54 33.50 -7.22
CA ILE A 366 -8.87 33.93 -7.69
C ILE A 366 -9.89 33.89 -6.55
N THR A 367 -9.88 32.84 -5.72
CA THR A 367 -10.76 32.71 -4.55
C THR A 367 -10.59 33.89 -3.59
N ASP A 368 -9.36 34.31 -3.30
CA ASP A 368 -9.08 35.44 -2.40
C ASP A 368 -9.54 36.78 -3.01
N LEU A 369 -9.46 36.94 -4.33
CA LEU A 369 -10.02 38.10 -5.03
C LEU A 369 -11.54 38.16 -4.88
N LEU A 370 -12.23 37.02 -4.98
CA LEU A 370 -13.69 36.93 -4.83
C LEU A 370 -14.13 37.16 -3.38
N ILE A 371 -13.38 36.63 -2.41
CA ILE A 371 -13.56 36.92 -0.97
C ILE A 371 -13.40 38.43 -0.72
N SER A 372 -12.30 39.01 -1.19
CA SER A 372 -12.00 40.44 -1.02
C SER A 372 -13.06 41.33 -1.67
N ALA A 373 -13.62 40.94 -2.82
CA ALA A 373 -14.73 41.65 -3.46
C ALA A 373 -15.99 41.68 -2.59
N HIS A 374 -16.29 40.58 -1.87
CA HIS A 374 -17.41 40.55 -0.92
C HIS A 374 -17.14 41.41 0.32
N GLU A 375 -15.97 41.26 0.91
CA GLU A 375 -15.60 41.93 2.17
C GLU A 375 -15.37 43.45 2.01
N ASN A 376 -15.01 43.90 0.81
CA ASN A 376 -14.70 45.30 0.52
C ASN A 376 -15.60 45.82 -0.62
N PRO A 377 -16.85 46.24 -0.33
CA PRO A 377 -17.80 46.68 -1.35
C PRO A 377 -17.28 47.81 -2.25
N ASP A 378 -16.43 48.69 -1.72
CA ASP A 378 -15.83 49.80 -2.47
C ASP A 378 -14.83 49.34 -3.53
N GLU A 379 -14.20 48.16 -3.34
CA GLU A 379 -13.27 47.56 -4.30
C GLU A 379 -13.95 46.52 -5.21
N PHE A 380 -15.25 46.24 -5.03
CA PHE A 380 -15.97 45.15 -5.69
C PHE A 380 -15.76 45.13 -7.22
N ASP A 381 -16.06 46.25 -7.90
CA ASP A 381 -15.97 46.32 -9.36
C ASP A 381 -14.53 46.11 -9.86
N THR A 382 -13.54 46.60 -9.10
CA THR A 382 -12.12 46.45 -9.42
C THR A 382 -11.69 44.98 -9.30
N LYS A 383 -12.02 44.32 -8.18
CA LYS A 383 -11.67 42.90 -7.95
C LYS A 383 -12.40 41.98 -8.93
N MET A 384 -13.67 42.24 -9.22
CA MET A 384 -14.45 41.49 -10.20
C MET A 384 -13.87 41.64 -11.61
N THR A 385 -13.41 42.82 -11.99
CA THR A 385 -12.71 43.04 -13.26
C THR A 385 -11.40 42.27 -13.32
N GLN A 386 -10.63 42.23 -12.23
CA GLN A 386 -9.39 41.43 -12.15
C GLN A 386 -9.67 39.93 -12.32
N ALA A 387 -10.66 39.40 -11.61
CA ALA A 387 -11.07 37.99 -11.74
C ALA A 387 -11.56 37.68 -13.17
N ARG A 388 -12.40 38.55 -13.75
CA ARG A 388 -12.89 38.44 -15.13
C ARG A 388 -11.74 38.35 -16.13
N ASN A 389 -10.77 39.25 -16.05
CA ASN A 389 -9.63 39.29 -16.97
C ASN A 389 -8.76 38.02 -16.86
N ARG A 390 -8.57 37.46 -15.66
CA ARG A 390 -7.83 36.21 -15.49
C ARG A 390 -8.53 35.05 -16.19
N PHE A 391 -9.85 34.90 -16.03
CA PHE A 391 -10.60 33.87 -16.74
C PHE A 391 -10.66 34.11 -18.26
N LYS A 392 -10.72 35.37 -18.72
CA LYS A 392 -10.61 35.68 -20.16
C LYS A 392 -9.27 35.22 -20.73
N ASN A 393 -8.17 35.48 -20.03
CA ASN A 393 -6.84 35.02 -20.45
C ASN A 393 -6.75 33.49 -20.48
N LEU A 394 -7.34 32.80 -19.50
CA LEU A 394 -7.43 31.34 -19.50
C LEU A 394 -8.25 30.82 -20.70
N ALA A 395 -9.45 31.35 -20.92
CA ALA A 395 -10.31 30.97 -22.04
C ALA A 395 -9.62 31.18 -23.40
N ILE A 396 -8.96 32.33 -23.60
CA ILE A 396 -8.17 32.62 -24.81
C ILE A 396 -7.01 31.62 -24.96
N GLY A 397 -6.25 31.38 -23.89
CA GLY A 397 -5.12 30.44 -23.92
C GLY A 397 -5.52 28.98 -24.14
N LEU A 398 -6.77 28.63 -23.85
CA LEU A 398 -7.38 27.33 -24.10
C LEU A 398 -8.05 27.23 -25.47
N GLY A 399 -8.22 28.35 -26.19
CA GLY A 399 -9.03 28.40 -27.41
C GLY A 399 -10.51 28.08 -27.16
N SER A 400 -11.02 28.45 -25.98
CA SER A 400 -12.39 28.20 -25.54
C SER A 400 -13.40 29.10 -26.27
N GLU A 401 -14.59 28.57 -26.59
CA GLU A 401 -15.70 29.34 -27.15
C GLU A 401 -16.59 29.97 -26.06
N ILE A 402 -16.31 29.68 -24.78
CA ILE A 402 -17.09 30.16 -23.64
C ILE A 402 -16.97 31.68 -23.49
N ASN A 403 -18.11 32.36 -23.48
CA ASN A 403 -18.17 33.81 -23.28
C ASN A 403 -18.04 34.19 -21.79
N ILE A 404 -16.81 34.42 -21.36
CA ILE A 404 -16.50 34.81 -19.97
C ILE A 404 -17.15 36.14 -19.57
N ASP A 405 -17.31 37.10 -20.48
CA ASP A 405 -17.93 38.39 -20.17
C ASP A 405 -19.41 38.20 -19.78
N GLU A 406 -20.16 37.41 -20.55
CA GLU A 406 -21.56 37.11 -20.26
C GLU A 406 -21.74 36.34 -18.95
N ILE A 407 -20.83 35.41 -18.65
CA ILE A 407 -20.86 34.66 -17.37
C ILE A 407 -20.65 35.61 -16.20
N PHE A 408 -19.66 36.51 -16.28
CA PHE A 408 -19.40 37.47 -15.20
C PHE A 408 -20.54 38.48 -15.04
N ASP A 409 -21.19 38.90 -16.12
CA ASP A 409 -22.35 39.80 -16.05
C ASP A 409 -23.49 39.15 -15.26
N LYS A 410 -23.81 37.88 -15.55
CA LYS A 410 -24.81 37.09 -14.81
C LYS A 410 -24.42 36.88 -13.34
N ILE A 411 -23.15 36.60 -13.07
CA ILE A 411 -22.64 36.44 -11.69
C ILE A 411 -22.84 37.73 -10.90
N ILE A 412 -22.50 38.88 -11.48
CA ILE A 412 -22.62 40.18 -10.82
C ILE A 412 -24.09 40.52 -10.58
N GLU A 413 -24.97 40.23 -11.53
CA GLU A 413 -26.42 40.42 -11.39
C GLU A 413 -26.99 39.57 -10.24
N ASN A 414 -26.76 38.26 -10.25
CA ASN A 414 -27.24 37.35 -9.19
C ASN A 414 -26.65 37.66 -7.81
N TYR A 415 -25.38 38.08 -7.77
CA TYR A 415 -24.75 38.48 -6.51
C TYR A 415 -25.32 39.80 -5.98
N LYS A 416 -25.68 40.76 -6.84
CA LYS A 416 -26.29 42.02 -6.40
C LYS A 416 -27.65 41.80 -5.76
N ASP A 417 -28.40 40.80 -6.22
CA ASP A 417 -29.69 40.41 -5.67
C ASP A 417 -29.54 39.66 -4.33
N SER A 418 -28.71 38.61 -4.29
CA SER A 418 -28.57 37.76 -3.10
C SER A 418 -27.62 38.30 -2.02
N ARG A 419 -26.59 39.06 -2.41
CA ARG A 419 -25.42 39.44 -1.59
C ARG A 419 -24.76 38.26 -0.85
N CYS A 420 -24.96 37.04 -1.35
CA CYS A 420 -24.47 35.82 -0.72
C CYS A 420 -22.96 35.66 -0.95
N ARG A 421 -22.21 35.58 0.14
CA ARG A 421 -20.75 35.36 0.16
C ARG A 421 -20.38 34.06 -0.56
N ASP A 422 -21.03 32.97 -0.18
CA ASP A 422 -20.74 31.61 -0.66
C ASP A 422 -21.03 31.46 -2.15
N TYR A 423 -22.07 32.14 -2.65
CA TYR A 423 -22.33 32.25 -4.07
C TYR A 423 -21.14 32.87 -4.82
N LEU A 424 -20.61 34.00 -4.35
CA LEU A 424 -19.55 34.70 -5.06
C LEU A 424 -18.24 33.90 -5.07
N ILE A 425 -17.86 33.31 -3.94
CA ILE A 425 -16.57 32.61 -3.79
C ILE A 425 -16.56 31.32 -4.62
N SER A 426 -17.68 30.60 -4.68
CA SER A 426 -17.82 29.36 -5.47
C SER A 426 -17.66 29.54 -6.99
N ARG A 427 -17.73 30.77 -7.49
CA ARG A 427 -17.69 31.03 -8.94
C ARG A 427 -16.33 30.71 -9.56
N GLY A 428 -15.24 30.71 -8.77
CA GLY A 428 -13.92 30.30 -9.25
C GLY A 428 -13.92 28.86 -9.77
N GLU A 429 -14.43 27.93 -8.96
CA GLU A 429 -14.59 26.51 -9.31
C GLU A 429 -15.61 26.33 -10.45
N PHE A 430 -16.73 27.05 -10.39
CA PHE A 430 -17.80 26.97 -11.40
C PHE A 430 -17.27 27.23 -12.82
N ILE A 431 -16.56 28.35 -13.04
CA ILE A 431 -16.05 28.72 -14.36
C ILE A 431 -14.95 27.75 -14.81
N THR A 432 -14.08 27.32 -13.88
CA THR A 432 -13.00 26.37 -14.18
C THR A 432 -13.56 25.02 -14.63
N ALA A 433 -14.64 24.55 -14.01
CA ALA A 433 -15.31 23.32 -14.39
C ALA A 433 -15.93 23.40 -15.78
N GLN A 434 -16.50 24.54 -16.17
CA GLN A 434 -17.02 24.74 -17.53
C GLN A 434 -15.90 24.71 -18.58
N LEU A 435 -14.79 25.42 -18.32
CA LEU A 435 -13.62 25.40 -19.21
C LEU A 435 -13.04 23.98 -19.34
N MET A 436 -12.89 23.25 -18.23
CA MET A 436 -12.39 21.87 -18.24
C MET A 436 -13.35 20.91 -18.94
N ALA A 437 -14.67 21.09 -18.78
CA ALA A 437 -15.69 20.28 -19.46
C ALA A 437 -15.61 20.44 -20.97
N GLU A 438 -15.48 21.67 -21.48
CA GLU A 438 -15.31 21.94 -22.92
C GLU A 438 -14.02 21.30 -23.44
N GLN A 439 -12.90 21.48 -22.72
CA GLN A 439 -11.62 20.89 -23.12
C GLN A 439 -11.70 19.36 -23.18
N LEU A 440 -12.38 18.71 -22.24
CA LEU A 440 -12.53 17.25 -22.20
C LEU A 440 -13.65 16.71 -23.11
N GLN A 441 -14.58 17.56 -23.55
CA GLN A 441 -15.86 17.17 -24.13
C GLN A 441 -16.65 16.25 -23.18
N TYR A 442 -16.66 16.61 -21.90
CA TYR A 442 -17.41 15.95 -20.83
C TYR A 442 -18.64 16.79 -20.48
N ASP A 443 -19.65 16.19 -19.87
CA ASP A 443 -20.81 16.94 -19.40
C ASP A 443 -20.39 17.83 -18.21
N PHE A 444 -20.78 19.10 -18.23
CA PHE A 444 -20.67 19.96 -17.05
C PHE A 444 -21.91 19.77 -16.18
N VAL A 445 -21.71 19.56 -14.88
CA VAL A 445 -22.79 19.54 -13.88
C VAL A 445 -22.40 20.41 -12.70
N ASP A 446 -23.26 21.37 -12.35
CA ASP A 446 -23.05 22.24 -11.20
C ASP A 446 -23.19 21.43 -9.89
N ALA A 447 -22.26 21.61 -8.95
CA ALA A 447 -22.29 20.94 -7.66
C ALA A 447 -23.51 21.30 -6.82
N ALA A 448 -24.09 22.50 -7.01
CA ALA A 448 -25.33 22.92 -6.36
C ALA A 448 -26.54 22.03 -6.72
N GLU A 449 -26.52 21.35 -7.87
CA GLU A 449 -27.60 20.44 -8.27
C GLU A 449 -27.59 19.13 -7.47
N VAL A 450 -26.40 18.68 -7.04
CA VAL A 450 -26.21 17.33 -6.48
C VAL A 450 -25.78 17.31 -5.01
N ILE A 451 -24.93 18.24 -4.57
CA ILE A 451 -24.45 18.33 -3.19
C ILE A 451 -25.41 19.16 -2.37
N LYS A 452 -25.97 18.57 -1.30
CA LYS A 452 -26.99 19.18 -0.46
C LYS A 452 -26.53 19.37 0.97
N PHE A 453 -26.87 20.51 1.55
CA PHE A 453 -26.64 20.88 2.94
C PHE A 453 -27.97 21.14 3.66
N ASP A 454 -27.97 21.01 4.98
CA ASP A 454 -29.05 21.53 5.82
C ASP A 454 -28.86 23.02 6.13
N ASP A 455 -29.84 23.61 6.81
CA ASP A 455 -29.83 25.04 7.18
C ASP A 455 -28.70 25.41 8.15
N THR A 456 -28.05 24.43 8.78
CA THR A 456 -26.88 24.65 9.65
C THR A 456 -25.56 24.60 8.89
N GLY A 457 -25.60 24.35 7.57
CA GLY A 457 -24.41 24.19 6.73
C GLY A 457 -23.77 22.80 6.84
N LYS A 458 -24.47 21.81 7.39
CA LYS A 458 -23.99 20.43 7.48
C LYS A 458 -24.41 19.64 6.24
N LEU A 459 -23.48 18.85 5.71
CA LEU A 459 -23.71 18.02 4.53
C LEU A 459 -24.82 16.96 4.78
N LEU A 460 -25.76 16.87 3.85
CA LEU A 460 -26.81 15.85 3.79
C LEU A 460 -26.30 14.66 2.95
N ASP A 461 -25.54 13.78 3.59
CA ASP A 461 -24.84 12.65 2.94
C ASP A 461 -25.76 11.78 2.07
N ASP A 462 -26.90 11.33 2.63
CA ASP A 462 -27.81 10.42 1.92
C ASP A 462 -28.54 11.07 0.74
N ALA A 463 -28.93 12.34 0.88
CA ALA A 463 -29.58 13.09 -0.20
C ALA A 463 -28.58 13.33 -1.34
N THR A 464 -27.37 13.79 -0.99
CA THR A 464 -26.27 14.03 -1.92
C THR A 464 -25.92 12.76 -2.70
N ARG A 465 -25.72 11.64 -2.00
CA ARG A 465 -25.42 10.35 -2.62
C ARG A 465 -26.49 9.91 -3.61
N LYS A 466 -27.77 9.98 -3.24
CA LYS A 466 -28.89 9.61 -4.13
C LYS A 466 -28.96 10.48 -5.38
N ASN A 467 -28.70 11.78 -5.24
CA ASN A 467 -28.69 12.71 -6.37
C ASN A 467 -27.57 12.35 -7.36
N ILE A 468 -26.36 12.10 -6.85
CA ILE A 468 -25.22 11.68 -7.68
C ILE A 468 -25.50 10.33 -8.34
N GLU A 469 -25.97 9.32 -7.59
CA GLU A 469 -26.32 7.99 -8.11
C GLU A 469 -27.38 8.06 -9.23
N LYS A 470 -28.32 9.02 -9.16
CA LYS A 470 -29.32 9.25 -10.20
C LYS A 470 -28.71 9.93 -11.42
N LEU A 471 -27.85 10.93 -11.22
CA LEU A 471 -27.18 11.69 -12.28
C LEU A 471 -26.28 10.78 -13.13
N ILE A 472 -25.42 9.98 -12.49
CA ILE A 472 -24.42 9.16 -13.18
C ILE A 472 -25.01 8.00 -14.01
N LYS A 473 -26.31 7.68 -13.84
CA LYS A 473 -27.00 6.71 -14.70
C LYS A 473 -27.19 7.24 -16.13
N ASN A 474 -27.35 8.55 -16.27
CA ASN A 474 -27.64 9.20 -17.54
C ASN A 474 -26.40 9.85 -18.16
N HIS A 475 -25.39 10.15 -17.35
CA HIS A 475 -24.17 10.84 -17.77
C HIS A 475 -22.95 9.94 -17.54
N LYS A 476 -22.25 9.58 -18.63
CA LYS A 476 -21.10 8.66 -18.56
C LYS A 476 -19.81 9.34 -18.12
N ARG A 477 -19.67 10.64 -18.37
CA ARG A 477 -18.44 11.41 -18.19
C ARG A 477 -18.78 12.84 -17.79
N ILE A 478 -18.32 13.28 -16.62
CA ILE A 478 -18.79 14.54 -16.00
C ILE A 478 -17.60 15.32 -15.43
N VAL A 479 -17.64 16.64 -15.55
CA VAL A 479 -16.82 17.58 -14.77
C VAL A 479 -17.71 18.29 -13.76
N PHE A 480 -17.32 18.23 -12.49
CA PHE A 480 -17.95 18.93 -11.38
C PHE A 480 -17.04 20.07 -10.89
N PRO A 481 -17.60 21.24 -10.56
CA PRO A 481 -16.90 22.18 -9.70
C PRO A 481 -16.78 21.60 -8.29
N GLY A 482 -15.63 21.80 -7.64
CA GLY A 482 -15.46 21.45 -6.23
C GLY A 482 -16.04 22.51 -5.28
N PHE A 483 -15.78 22.35 -3.98
CA PHE A 483 -15.88 23.39 -2.95
C PHE A 483 -17.28 23.81 -2.45
N TYR A 484 -18.37 23.53 -3.16
CA TYR A 484 -19.71 23.97 -2.74
C TYR A 484 -20.85 23.01 -3.13
N GLY A 485 -22.05 23.32 -2.64
CA GLY A 485 -23.32 22.71 -3.01
C GLY A 485 -24.46 23.70 -2.75
N SER A 486 -25.67 23.21 -2.47
CA SER A 486 -26.80 24.06 -2.07
C SER A 486 -27.48 23.59 -0.79
N ASN A 487 -28.12 24.50 -0.05
CA ASN A 487 -29.07 24.13 1.00
C ASN A 487 -30.44 23.71 0.40
N GLU A 488 -31.43 23.43 1.26
CA GLU A 488 -32.79 23.05 0.86
C GLU A 488 -33.57 24.18 0.16
N THR A 489 -33.22 25.44 0.41
CA THR A 489 -33.83 26.61 -0.26
C THR A 489 -33.22 26.90 -1.63
N GLY A 490 -32.12 26.23 -1.99
CA GLY A 490 -31.41 26.38 -3.25
C GLY A 490 -30.28 27.41 -3.23
N GLU A 491 -29.98 28.01 -2.08
CA GLU A 491 -28.86 28.92 -1.90
C GLU A 491 -27.53 28.15 -1.86
N VAL A 492 -26.48 28.75 -2.42
CA VAL A 492 -25.15 28.14 -2.46
C VAL A 492 -24.51 28.14 -1.08
N VAL A 493 -23.95 27.00 -0.69
CA VAL A 493 -23.22 26.80 0.57
C VAL A 493 -21.84 26.23 0.27
N THR A 494 -20.80 26.81 0.85
CA THR A 494 -19.40 26.39 0.69
C THR A 494 -18.93 25.49 1.83
N PHE A 495 -18.01 24.58 1.54
CA PHE A 495 -17.32 23.82 2.59
C PHE A 495 -16.32 24.72 3.34
N SER A 496 -16.14 24.48 4.65
CA SER A 496 -15.25 25.28 5.50
C SER A 496 -13.76 25.13 5.16
N ARG A 497 -13.29 23.90 4.86
CA ARG A 497 -11.89 23.59 4.49
C ARG A 497 -11.82 22.41 3.53
N GLY A 498 -10.83 22.39 2.63
CA GLY A 498 -10.56 21.25 1.73
C GLY A 498 -11.73 20.91 0.78
N GLY A 499 -12.60 21.87 0.47
CA GLY A 499 -13.91 21.57 -0.13
C GLY A 499 -13.86 20.86 -1.48
N SER A 500 -12.84 21.12 -2.32
CA SER A 500 -12.68 20.38 -3.58
C SER A 500 -12.27 18.92 -3.35
N ASP A 501 -11.42 18.66 -2.34
CA ASP A 501 -11.01 17.29 -1.99
C ASP A 501 -12.17 16.49 -1.39
N ILE A 502 -12.97 17.14 -0.54
CA ILE A 502 -14.24 16.61 -0.01
C ILE A 502 -15.18 16.27 -1.17
N THR A 503 -15.35 17.19 -2.13
CA THR A 503 -16.21 16.96 -3.30
C THR A 503 -15.75 15.73 -4.08
N GLY A 504 -14.45 15.61 -4.38
CA GLY A 504 -13.88 14.43 -5.05
C GLY A 504 -14.17 13.12 -4.31
N ALA A 505 -14.02 13.11 -2.99
CA ALA A 505 -14.31 11.94 -2.17
C ALA A 505 -15.81 11.60 -2.13
N ILE A 506 -16.70 12.59 -2.05
CA ILE A 506 -18.15 12.39 -2.10
C ILE A 506 -18.55 11.76 -3.44
N ILE A 507 -18.07 12.31 -4.56
CA ILE A 507 -18.36 11.77 -5.89
C ILE A 507 -17.81 10.33 -6.02
N ALA A 508 -16.58 10.08 -5.57
CA ALA A 508 -15.97 8.75 -5.60
C ALA A 508 -16.77 7.72 -4.79
N SER A 509 -17.20 8.10 -3.58
CA SER A 509 -18.02 7.26 -2.71
C SER A 509 -19.39 6.96 -3.33
N ALA A 510 -20.10 7.98 -3.80
CA ALA A 510 -21.43 7.83 -4.40
C ALA A 510 -21.40 7.05 -5.72
N ALA A 511 -20.35 7.23 -6.51
CA ALA A 511 -20.15 6.50 -7.76
C ALA A 511 -19.61 5.07 -7.55
N LYS A 512 -19.21 4.72 -6.32
CA LYS A 512 -18.52 3.47 -5.98
C LYS A 512 -17.29 3.26 -6.87
N ALA A 513 -16.48 4.32 -6.98
CA ALA A 513 -15.27 4.29 -7.78
C ALA A 513 -14.25 3.30 -7.21
N ASP A 514 -13.46 2.68 -8.10
CA ASP A 514 -12.39 1.77 -7.71
C ASP A 514 -11.17 2.55 -7.18
N LEU A 515 -11.03 3.80 -7.61
CA LEU A 515 -9.91 4.67 -7.27
C LEU A 515 -10.33 6.15 -7.25
N TYR A 516 -9.86 6.87 -6.23
CA TYR A 516 -9.89 8.32 -6.19
C TYR A 516 -8.48 8.88 -6.43
N GLU A 517 -8.22 9.51 -7.57
CA GLU A 517 -6.96 10.22 -7.80
C GLU A 517 -7.08 11.67 -7.33
N ASN A 518 -6.14 12.11 -6.50
CA ASN A 518 -5.97 13.50 -6.10
C ASN A 518 -4.70 14.07 -6.75
N TRP A 519 -4.90 14.90 -7.77
CA TRP A 519 -3.85 15.49 -8.58
C TRP A 519 -3.44 16.86 -8.02
N THR A 520 -2.17 16.95 -7.66
CA THR A 520 -1.52 18.11 -7.04
C THR A 520 -0.27 18.52 -7.83
N ASP A 521 0.57 19.39 -7.29
CA ASP A 521 1.88 19.75 -7.85
C ASP A 521 3.04 18.90 -7.29
N VAL A 522 2.81 18.07 -6.26
CA VAL A 522 3.83 17.18 -5.68
C VAL A 522 3.54 15.71 -5.98
N PRO A 523 4.56 14.87 -6.22
CA PRO A 523 4.39 13.48 -6.64
C PRO A 523 4.11 12.55 -5.46
N GLY A 524 3.13 12.89 -4.63
CA GLY A 524 2.74 12.15 -3.43
C GLY A 524 3.17 12.80 -2.11
N LEU A 525 3.03 12.05 -1.02
CA LEU A 525 3.53 12.36 0.31
C LEU A 525 5.04 12.13 0.39
N LEU A 526 5.69 12.98 1.18
CA LEU A 526 7.10 12.88 1.48
C LEU A 526 7.29 12.47 2.94
N MET A 527 8.33 11.68 3.20
CA MET A 527 8.67 11.19 4.53
C MET A 527 9.09 12.32 5.49
N ALA A 528 9.52 13.48 4.96
CA ALA A 528 9.78 14.68 5.75
C ALA A 528 9.58 15.94 4.87
N ASP A 529 9.44 17.10 5.51
CA ASP A 529 9.30 18.39 4.81
C ASP A 529 10.54 18.67 3.91
N PRO A 530 10.36 18.83 2.58
CA PRO A 530 11.46 19.08 1.64
C PRO A 530 12.18 20.42 1.86
N ARG A 531 11.59 21.35 2.62
CA ARG A 531 12.23 22.61 3.05
C ARG A 531 13.26 22.38 4.17
N ILE A 532 13.14 21.27 4.92
CA ILE A 532 14.00 20.93 6.05
C ILE A 532 15.02 19.85 5.66
N VAL A 533 14.55 18.79 4.99
CA VAL A 533 15.35 17.65 4.50
C VAL A 533 15.46 17.76 2.99
N LYS A 534 16.69 17.73 2.45
CA LYS A 534 16.88 17.76 0.99
C LYS A 534 16.55 16.40 0.39
N HIS A 535 15.73 16.38 -0.65
CA HIS A 535 15.31 15.16 -1.37
C HIS A 535 14.77 14.06 -0.44
N PRO A 536 13.71 14.34 0.34
CA PRO A 536 13.13 13.34 1.22
C PRO A 536 12.54 12.18 0.40
N LEU A 537 12.60 10.96 0.94
CA LEU A 537 11.96 9.80 0.31
C LEU A 537 10.45 10.02 0.15
N SER A 538 9.91 9.58 -0.97
CA SER A 538 8.46 9.51 -1.18
C SER A 538 7.87 8.33 -0.42
N VAL A 539 6.67 8.51 0.11
CA VAL A 539 5.92 7.46 0.79
C VAL A 539 5.09 6.72 -0.24
N PRO A 540 5.37 5.44 -0.56
CA PRO A 540 4.64 4.74 -1.61
C PRO A 540 3.21 4.39 -1.19
N VAL A 541 3.03 3.91 0.04
CA VAL A 541 1.73 3.45 0.57
C VAL A 541 1.55 3.91 2.01
N ILE A 542 0.40 4.52 2.32
CA ILE A 542 0.02 4.96 3.67
C ILE A 542 -1.39 4.43 4.01
N ILE A 543 -1.68 4.10 5.28
CA ILE A 543 -3.07 3.81 5.68
C ILE A 543 -3.81 5.08 6.12
N TYR A 544 -5.15 5.07 6.03
CA TYR A 544 -5.97 6.21 6.48
C TYR A 544 -5.67 6.67 7.92
N LYS A 545 -5.37 5.73 8.83
CA LYS A 545 -5.04 6.06 10.22
C LYS A 545 -3.74 6.86 10.31
N GLU A 546 -2.70 6.48 9.55
CA GLU A 546 -1.43 7.21 9.49
C GLU A 546 -1.61 8.59 8.85
N LEU A 547 -2.37 8.67 7.75
CA LEU A 547 -2.66 9.96 7.12
C LEU A 547 -3.35 10.93 8.09
N ARG A 548 -4.30 10.44 8.89
CA ARG A 548 -4.99 11.23 9.92
C ARG A 548 -4.01 11.75 10.97
N GLU A 549 -3.12 10.89 11.48
CA GLU A 549 -2.08 11.30 12.42
C GLU A 549 -1.19 12.41 11.81
N LEU A 550 -0.82 12.29 10.53
CA LEU A 550 -0.03 13.33 9.86
C LEU A 550 -0.78 14.66 9.76
N ALA A 551 -2.06 14.62 9.34
CA ALA A 551 -2.88 15.81 9.18
C ALA A 551 -3.09 16.55 10.51
N LEU A 552 -3.34 15.83 11.61
CA LEU A 552 -3.49 16.42 12.95
C LEU A 552 -2.20 17.05 13.46
N ARG A 553 -1.03 16.59 13.01
CA ARG A 553 0.29 17.03 13.48
C ARG A 553 0.99 17.98 12.51
N GLY A 554 0.22 18.69 11.68
CA GLY A 554 0.68 19.82 10.88
C GLY A 554 1.12 19.49 9.45
N ALA A 555 0.86 18.27 8.94
CA ALA A 555 1.10 17.99 7.52
C ALA A 555 0.01 18.63 6.64
N GLU A 556 0.41 19.57 5.78
CA GLU A 556 -0.48 20.25 4.83
C GLU A 556 -0.70 19.41 3.56
N VAL A 557 -1.49 18.34 3.64
CA VAL A 557 -1.77 17.52 2.43
C VAL A 557 -3.25 17.24 2.21
N LEU A 558 -3.88 16.43 3.08
CA LEU A 558 -5.28 16.03 2.96
C LEU A 558 -5.92 16.04 4.34
N HIS A 559 -7.02 16.79 4.47
CA HIS A 559 -7.76 16.91 5.73
C HIS A 559 -8.55 15.62 6.01
N GLU A 560 -8.77 15.30 7.29
CA GLU A 560 -9.54 14.10 7.69
C GLU A 560 -10.93 14.08 7.06
N ASP A 561 -11.64 15.21 7.12
CA ASP A 561 -12.99 15.33 6.54
C ASP A 561 -13.01 15.10 5.03
N ALA A 562 -11.91 15.43 4.33
CA ALA A 562 -11.80 15.23 2.88
C ALA A 562 -11.68 13.77 2.49
N VAL A 563 -11.12 12.91 3.35
CA VAL A 563 -10.92 11.49 3.05
C VAL A 563 -12.00 10.60 3.65
N ARG A 564 -12.80 11.11 4.60
CA ARG A 564 -13.83 10.33 5.30
C ARG A 564 -14.80 9.59 4.37
N PRO A 565 -15.38 10.19 3.30
CA PRO A 565 -16.36 9.50 2.46
C PRO A 565 -15.80 8.25 1.76
N VAL A 566 -14.53 8.30 1.33
CA VAL A 566 -13.86 7.18 0.66
C VAL A 566 -13.26 6.18 1.65
N SER A 567 -12.78 6.65 2.81
CA SER A 567 -12.28 5.81 3.90
C SER A 567 -13.35 4.88 4.46
N GLN A 568 -14.58 5.37 4.65
CA GLN A 568 -15.71 4.56 5.12
C GLN A 568 -16.06 3.40 4.18
N CYS A 569 -15.94 3.64 2.87
CA CYS A 569 -16.20 2.63 1.83
C CYS A 569 -14.97 1.79 1.47
N GLY A 570 -13.78 2.13 1.98
CA GLY A 570 -12.53 1.44 1.67
C GLY A 570 -12.00 1.71 0.26
N ILE A 571 -12.47 2.78 -0.40
CA ILE A 571 -11.98 3.19 -1.73
C ILE A 571 -10.56 3.76 -1.55
N PRO A 572 -9.55 3.32 -2.31
CA PRO A 572 -8.20 3.87 -2.21
C PRO A 572 -8.11 5.29 -2.81
N ILE A 573 -7.17 6.10 -2.28
CA ILE A 573 -6.80 7.39 -2.86
C ILE A 573 -5.39 7.29 -3.43
N ASN A 574 -5.12 7.90 -4.59
CA ASN A 574 -3.75 8.09 -5.07
C ASN A 574 -3.43 9.59 -5.21
N ILE A 575 -2.47 10.08 -4.43
CA ILE A 575 -1.95 11.44 -4.53
C ILE A 575 -0.88 11.47 -5.62
N LYS A 576 -1.12 12.24 -6.69
CA LYS A 576 -0.27 12.28 -7.88
C LYS A 576 0.10 13.72 -8.23
N SER A 577 1.15 13.90 -9.04
CA SER A 577 1.54 15.21 -9.56
C SER A 577 1.08 15.38 -11.00
N THR A 578 0.48 16.52 -11.32
CA THR A 578 0.25 16.91 -12.73
C THR A 578 1.53 17.33 -13.45
N LEU A 579 2.59 17.64 -12.71
CA LEU A 579 3.89 18.02 -13.29
C LEU A 579 4.75 16.79 -13.62
N GLU A 580 4.52 15.68 -12.90
CA GLU A 580 5.23 14.40 -13.04
C GLU A 580 4.21 13.24 -13.10
N PRO A 581 3.31 13.20 -14.10
CA PRO A 581 2.20 12.24 -14.16
C PRO A 581 2.66 10.78 -14.29
N GLU A 582 3.89 10.57 -14.75
CA GLU A 582 4.58 9.29 -14.86
C GLU A 582 5.17 8.79 -13.54
N LYS A 583 5.11 9.54 -12.44
CA LYS A 583 5.42 9.00 -11.10
C LYS A 583 4.21 8.27 -10.50
N PRO A 584 4.43 7.25 -9.65
CA PRO A 584 3.34 6.47 -9.07
C PRO A 584 2.51 7.27 -8.05
N GLY A 585 3.14 8.22 -7.35
CA GLY A 585 2.50 8.99 -6.30
C GLY A 585 2.51 8.27 -4.95
N THR A 586 1.55 8.62 -4.09
CA THR A 586 1.31 7.93 -2.82
C THR A 586 -0.09 7.34 -2.79
N LEU A 587 -0.16 6.04 -2.54
CA LEU A 587 -1.41 5.33 -2.36
C LEU A 587 -1.87 5.35 -0.90
N ILE A 588 -3.08 5.81 -0.66
CA ILE A 588 -3.76 5.78 0.64
C ILE A 588 -4.79 4.65 0.63
N VAL A 589 -4.67 3.72 1.58
CA VAL A 589 -5.51 2.52 1.67
C VAL A 589 -6.10 2.35 3.07
N LYS A 590 -7.13 1.50 3.18
CA LYS A 590 -7.71 1.14 4.48
C LYS A 590 -6.82 0.19 5.26
N ASN A 591 -6.25 -0.78 4.58
CA ASN A 591 -5.31 -1.74 5.13
C ASN A 591 -4.15 -1.91 4.14
N ALA A 592 -2.95 -2.04 4.67
CA ALA A 592 -1.74 -2.18 3.89
C ALA A 592 -1.06 -3.55 4.00
N ASP A 593 -1.72 -4.57 4.58
CA ASP A 593 -1.18 -5.93 4.73
C ASP A 593 -0.70 -6.56 3.41
N SER A 594 -1.28 -6.13 2.28
CA SER A 594 -0.94 -6.59 0.93
C SER A 594 0.16 -5.77 0.25
N TYR A 595 0.78 -4.80 0.95
CA TYR A 595 1.77 -3.90 0.37
C TYR A 595 3.11 -4.07 1.07
N GLU A 596 4.17 -4.19 0.28
CA GLU A 596 5.53 -4.32 0.78
C GLU A 596 5.91 -3.10 1.63
N ASN A 597 6.21 -3.34 2.91
CA ASN A 597 6.59 -2.26 3.81
C ASN A 597 8.08 -1.93 3.66
N ARG A 598 8.40 -1.02 2.74
CA ARG A 598 9.79 -0.60 2.47
C ARG A 598 10.34 0.42 3.47
N LEU A 599 9.48 1.06 4.27
CA LEU A 599 9.86 2.09 5.23
C LEU A 599 9.52 1.64 6.66
N GLU A 600 10.47 1.78 7.58
CA GLU A 600 10.22 1.53 9.01
C GLU A 600 9.22 2.55 9.61
N ILE A 601 9.27 3.79 9.13
CA ILE A 601 8.34 4.87 9.47
C ILE A 601 7.78 5.50 8.21
N SER A 602 6.52 5.91 8.26
CA SER A 602 5.84 6.51 7.11
C SER A 602 6.25 7.97 6.91
N SER A 603 6.26 8.79 7.96
CA SER A 603 6.63 10.20 7.83
C SER A 603 6.98 10.86 9.17
N ILE A 604 7.69 11.98 9.07
CA ILE A 604 8.13 12.87 10.15
C ILE A 604 7.53 14.24 9.86
N THR A 605 6.63 14.68 10.72
CA THR A 605 5.99 16.00 10.63
C THR A 605 6.18 16.75 11.94
N GLY A 606 6.00 18.06 11.93
CA GLY A 606 6.04 18.83 13.16
C GLY A 606 5.57 20.26 12.98
N LYS A 607 5.39 20.94 14.11
CA LYS A 607 4.97 22.34 14.17
C LYS A 607 5.67 23.05 15.33
N LYS A 608 5.96 24.33 15.14
CA LYS A 608 6.50 25.24 16.16
C LYS A 608 5.36 26.02 16.83
N GLY A 609 5.68 26.78 17.88
CA GLY A 609 4.74 27.66 18.54
C GLY A 609 3.88 26.93 19.57
N TYR A 610 4.49 26.02 20.33
CA TYR A 610 3.85 25.40 21.49
C TYR A 610 4.42 25.92 22.80
N SER A 611 3.56 25.93 23.81
CA SER A 611 3.90 26.20 25.21
C SER A 611 3.46 25.03 26.09
N SER A 612 4.20 24.77 27.16
CA SER A 612 3.78 23.83 28.21
C SER A 612 3.32 24.61 29.44
N ILE A 613 2.15 24.25 29.98
CA ILE A 613 1.67 24.72 31.29
C ILE A 613 1.87 23.55 32.25
N LEU A 614 2.80 23.68 33.20
CA LEU A 614 3.05 22.70 34.25
C LEU A 614 2.38 23.19 35.54
N ILE A 615 1.55 22.34 36.14
CA ILE A 615 0.86 22.58 37.40
C ILE A 615 1.36 21.54 38.40
N GLU A 616 1.92 22.00 39.51
CA GLU A 616 2.46 21.12 40.56
C GLU A 616 1.73 21.35 41.88
N ARG A 617 1.32 20.23 42.49
CA ARG A 617 0.64 20.20 43.78
C ARG A 617 0.68 18.81 44.41
N GLU A 618 0.97 18.74 45.70
CA GLU A 618 0.86 17.50 46.47
C GLU A 618 -0.54 16.87 46.32
N LYS A 619 -0.59 15.60 45.90
CA LYS A 619 -1.81 14.81 45.69
C LYS A 619 -2.76 15.41 44.64
N LEU A 620 -2.22 16.14 43.65
CA LEU A 620 -3.01 16.70 42.56
C LEU A 620 -3.89 15.63 41.88
N ASN A 621 -3.30 14.47 41.58
CA ASN A 621 -3.95 13.40 40.84
C ASN A 621 -4.76 12.42 41.71
N ASP A 622 -4.70 12.55 43.05
CA ASP A 622 -5.53 11.75 43.97
C ASP A 622 -7.02 12.13 43.87
N ASN A 623 -7.32 13.37 43.46
CA ASN A 623 -8.68 13.86 43.29
C ASN A 623 -8.94 14.28 41.83
N PRO A 624 -9.73 13.50 41.06
CA PRO A 624 -9.96 13.77 39.65
C PRO A 624 -10.65 15.11 39.36
N LYS A 625 -11.30 15.72 40.35
CA LYS A 625 -11.95 17.04 40.21
C LYS A 625 -10.97 18.16 39.86
N TYR A 626 -9.69 18.03 40.23
CA TYR A 626 -8.71 19.05 39.87
C TYR A 626 -8.47 19.09 38.36
N ARG A 627 -8.40 17.93 37.71
CA ARG A 627 -8.27 17.85 36.24
C ARG A 627 -9.50 18.40 35.52
N GLU A 628 -10.69 18.05 36.00
CA GLU A 628 -11.95 18.61 35.46
C GLU A 628 -11.98 20.14 35.54
N ARG A 629 -11.54 20.72 36.67
CA ARG A 629 -11.45 22.18 36.83
C ARG A 629 -10.43 22.80 35.89
N ILE A 630 -9.26 22.18 35.74
CA ILE A 630 -8.22 22.66 34.82
C ILE A 630 -8.76 22.68 33.40
N GLN A 631 -9.41 21.60 32.95
CA GLN A 631 -9.99 21.53 31.61
C GLN A 631 -11.07 22.59 31.39
N ASN A 632 -12.00 22.75 32.35
CA ASN A 632 -13.04 23.77 32.25
C ASN A 632 -12.46 25.19 32.13
N ILE A 633 -11.38 25.49 32.87
CA ILE A 633 -10.70 26.78 32.75
C ILE A 633 -10.07 26.94 31.37
N LEU A 634 -9.37 25.92 30.85
CA LEU A 634 -8.78 26.00 29.51
C LEU A 634 -9.86 26.23 28.44
N ASP A 635 -11.01 25.58 28.56
CA ASP A 635 -12.16 25.76 27.67
C ASP A 635 -12.75 27.19 27.77
N GLU A 636 -12.85 27.77 28.97
CA GLU A 636 -13.30 29.16 29.18
C GLU A 636 -12.40 30.17 28.46
N PHE A 637 -11.09 29.92 28.40
CA PHE A 637 -10.12 30.72 27.67
C PHE A 637 -10.01 30.35 26.19
N ASN A 638 -10.82 29.39 25.71
CA ASN A 638 -10.80 28.87 24.35
C ASN A 638 -9.41 28.32 23.95
N ILE A 639 -8.70 27.72 24.91
CA ILE A 639 -7.38 27.12 24.73
C ILE A 639 -7.55 25.64 24.41
N THR A 640 -7.15 25.23 23.21
CA THR A 640 -7.16 23.83 22.81
C THR A 640 -5.92 23.12 23.36
N VAL A 641 -6.15 21.99 24.04
CA VAL A 641 -5.09 21.11 24.56
C VAL A 641 -4.64 20.14 23.48
N GLU A 642 -3.33 20.07 23.26
CA GLU A 642 -2.70 19.23 22.24
C GLU A 642 -2.18 17.92 22.81
N SER A 643 -1.69 17.94 24.05
CA SER A 643 -1.19 16.78 24.77
C SER A 643 -1.24 17.02 26.28
N GLU A 644 -1.44 15.95 27.03
CA GLU A 644 -1.45 15.95 28.49
C GLU A 644 -0.38 14.99 29.03
N GLN A 645 0.27 15.36 30.13
CA GLN A 645 1.26 14.54 30.81
C GLN A 645 0.97 14.52 32.30
N LEU A 646 0.89 13.31 32.85
CA LEU A 646 0.51 13.07 34.24
C LEU A 646 1.71 12.59 35.04
N GLY A 647 2.05 13.31 36.11
CA GLY A 647 2.94 12.87 37.18
C GLY A 647 2.16 12.40 38.41
N LEU A 648 2.86 12.13 39.51
CA LEU A 648 2.20 11.85 40.80
C LEU A 648 1.50 13.11 41.33
N ASP A 649 2.29 14.19 41.45
CA ASP A 649 1.90 15.48 42.02
C ASP A 649 1.91 16.60 40.96
N SER A 650 1.95 16.25 39.67
CA SER A 650 2.03 17.22 38.60
C SER A 650 1.13 16.87 37.42
N PHE A 651 0.71 17.92 36.70
CA PHE A 651 -0.04 17.83 35.47
C PHE A 651 0.50 18.86 34.49
N SER A 652 0.97 18.41 33.32
CA SER A 652 1.44 19.29 32.26
C SER A 652 0.54 19.19 31.04
N VAL A 653 0.17 20.33 30.47
CA VAL A 653 -0.57 20.43 29.20
C VAL A 653 0.25 21.18 28.17
N ILE A 654 0.25 20.67 26.93
CA ILE A 654 0.85 21.32 25.77
C ILE A 654 -0.25 22.05 25.00
N VAL A 655 -0.03 23.32 24.70
CA VAL A 655 -1.01 24.22 24.06
C VAL A 655 -0.33 25.10 23.01
N GLY A 656 -1.10 25.64 22.07
CA GLY A 656 -0.58 26.64 21.13
C GLY A 656 -0.13 27.91 21.87
N SER A 657 1.09 28.38 21.59
CA SER A 657 1.64 29.59 22.24
C SER A 657 0.79 30.82 21.98
N GLU A 658 0.16 30.92 20.81
CA GLU A 658 -0.76 32.01 20.45
C GLU A 658 -2.00 32.06 21.35
N SER A 659 -2.48 30.92 21.82
CA SER A 659 -3.67 30.81 22.68
C SER A 659 -3.43 31.32 24.10
N VAL A 660 -2.17 31.34 24.55
CA VAL A 660 -1.80 31.78 25.91
C VAL A 660 -1.16 33.18 25.97
N ALA A 661 -0.65 33.69 24.83
CA ALA A 661 0.18 34.89 24.78
C ALA A 661 -0.45 36.15 25.41
N ASN A 662 -1.78 36.27 25.40
CA ASN A 662 -2.50 37.44 25.90
C ASN A 662 -3.26 37.21 27.21
N CYS A 663 -3.17 36.00 27.79
CA CYS A 663 -3.93 35.65 28.99
C CYS A 663 -3.08 34.93 30.06
N GLU A 664 -1.75 34.97 29.96
CA GLU A 664 -0.84 34.19 30.80
C GLU A 664 -1.02 34.47 32.31
N GLU A 665 -1.05 35.75 32.70
CA GLU A 665 -1.20 36.16 34.12
C GLU A 665 -2.57 35.75 34.67
N GLU A 666 -3.65 36.04 33.93
CA GLU A 666 -5.03 35.74 34.36
C GLU A 666 -5.27 34.23 34.43
N LEU A 667 -4.81 33.48 33.43
CA LEU A 667 -4.90 32.02 33.38
C LEU A 667 -4.17 31.39 34.58
N THR A 668 -2.95 31.87 34.87
CA THR A 668 -2.15 31.37 36.00
C THR A 668 -2.87 31.59 37.33
N GLU A 669 -3.46 32.76 37.54
CA GLU A 669 -4.21 33.08 38.76
C GLU A 669 -5.48 32.22 38.90
N ARG A 670 -6.22 32.04 37.79
CA ARG A 670 -7.43 31.20 37.75
C ARG A 670 -7.10 29.73 38.05
N LEU A 671 -6.06 29.20 37.41
CA LEU A 671 -5.60 27.83 37.65
C LEU A 671 -5.13 27.65 39.09
N ARG A 672 -4.36 28.60 39.64
CA ARG A 672 -3.89 28.55 41.03
C ARG A 672 -5.06 28.55 42.01
N SER A 673 -6.03 29.45 41.83
CA SER A 673 -7.23 29.53 42.66
C SER A 673 -8.11 28.27 42.60
N ALA A 674 -8.17 27.58 41.46
CA ALA A 674 -9.01 26.40 41.29
C ALA A 674 -8.36 25.10 41.79
N THR A 675 -7.02 25.09 41.84
CA THR A 675 -6.23 23.88 42.14
C THR A 675 -5.52 23.93 43.47
N ASP A 676 -5.36 25.10 44.09
CA ASP A 676 -4.46 25.32 45.23
C ASP A 676 -3.00 24.93 44.91
N ALA A 677 -2.58 25.12 43.65
CA ALA A 677 -1.26 24.68 43.19
C ALA A 677 -0.10 25.38 43.92
N ASP A 678 0.93 24.59 44.22
CA ASP A 678 2.19 25.07 44.80
C ASP A 678 2.94 25.91 43.76
N GLU A 679 3.07 25.36 42.54
CA GLU A 679 3.76 26.02 41.43
C GLU A 679 2.96 25.86 40.12
N ILE A 680 2.97 26.92 39.31
CA ILE A 680 2.45 26.90 37.95
C ILE A 680 3.48 27.58 37.06
N THR A 681 3.96 26.85 36.06
CA THR A 681 5.04 27.31 35.16
C THR A 681 4.58 27.20 33.72
N ILE A 682 4.64 28.33 33.00
CA ILE A 682 4.36 28.41 31.57
C ILE A 682 5.69 28.55 30.83
N SER A 683 6.02 27.58 29.98
CA SER A 683 7.27 27.56 29.20
C SER A 683 6.97 27.60 27.72
N THR A 684 7.47 28.63 27.03
CA THR A 684 7.29 28.85 25.59
C THR A 684 8.47 28.29 24.77
N GLY A 685 8.38 28.40 23.44
CA GLY A 685 9.48 28.06 22.53
C GLY A 685 9.65 26.56 22.32
N ILE A 686 8.55 25.81 22.38
CA ILE A 686 8.53 24.37 22.13
C ILE A 686 8.10 24.10 20.69
N ALA A 687 8.80 23.19 20.02
CA ALA A 687 8.36 22.58 18.79
C ALA A 687 8.03 21.11 19.03
N ALA A 688 6.93 20.66 18.46
CA ALA A 688 6.50 19.27 18.56
C ALA A 688 6.76 18.57 17.23
N ILE A 689 7.39 17.39 17.30
CA ILE A 689 7.71 16.55 16.14
C ILE A 689 7.01 15.21 16.34
N ALA A 690 6.21 14.82 15.37
CA ALA A 690 5.55 13.53 15.32
C ALA A 690 6.24 12.62 14.29
N VAL A 691 6.58 11.42 14.72
CA VAL A 691 7.03 10.32 13.88
C VAL A 691 5.87 9.33 13.76
N VAL A 692 5.42 9.07 12.54
CA VAL A 692 4.22 8.26 12.27
C VAL A 692 4.62 7.02 11.48
N GLY A 693 4.09 5.87 11.87
CA GLY A 693 4.30 4.59 11.21
C GLY A 693 3.40 3.50 11.78
N ARG A 694 2.76 2.72 10.90
CA ARG A 694 1.81 1.66 11.30
C ARG A 694 2.43 0.52 12.12
N ASN A 695 3.75 0.34 12.05
CA ASN A 695 4.46 -0.71 12.79
C ASN A 695 5.08 -0.24 14.11
N ILE A 696 4.93 1.05 14.45
CA ILE A 696 5.45 1.60 15.73
C ILE A 696 4.90 0.83 16.93
N SER A 697 3.62 0.45 16.90
CA SER A 697 2.97 -0.24 18.02
C SER A 697 3.46 -1.68 18.27
N GLY A 698 4.20 -2.27 17.33
CA GLY A 698 4.73 -3.63 17.43
C GLY A 698 6.24 -3.72 17.65
N GLU A 699 6.96 -2.60 17.53
CA GLU A 699 8.43 -2.58 17.45
C GLU A 699 9.05 -1.61 18.47
N VAL A 700 9.58 -2.17 19.55
CA VAL A 700 10.31 -1.41 20.60
C VAL A 700 11.52 -0.65 20.01
N SER A 701 12.10 -1.15 18.93
CA SER A 701 13.24 -0.57 18.23
C SER A 701 12.99 0.85 17.71
N VAL A 702 11.77 1.17 17.25
CA VAL A 702 11.50 2.46 16.58
C VAL A 702 11.61 3.62 17.57
N ALA A 703 10.99 3.50 18.75
CA ALA A 703 11.06 4.54 19.77
C ALA A 703 12.51 4.75 20.25
N MET A 704 13.25 3.66 20.49
CA MET A 704 14.66 3.75 20.89
C MET A 704 15.52 4.46 19.84
N LYS A 705 15.34 4.12 18.57
CA LYS A 705 16.06 4.72 17.44
C LYS A 705 15.81 6.23 17.31
N ILE A 706 14.59 6.70 17.59
CA ILE A 706 14.26 8.13 17.66
C ILE A 706 15.10 8.82 18.76
N PHE A 707 15.11 8.27 19.98
CA PHE A 707 15.82 8.89 21.11
C PHE A 707 17.34 8.83 20.95
N GLU A 708 17.89 7.75 20.40
CA GLU A 708 19.30 7.63 20.06
C GLU A 708 19.73 8.66 19.02
N ALA A 709 18.89 8.90 17.99
CA ALA A 709 19.14 9.91 16.97
C ALA A 709 19.17 11.33 17.57
N LEU A 710 18.21 11.65 18.43
CA LEU A 710 18.13 12.95 19.11
C LEU A 710 19.30 13.16 20.07
N SER A 711 19.67 12.12 20.84
CA SER A 711 20.81 12.14 21.75
C SER A 711 22.12 12.37 20.99
N SER A 712 22.35 11.63 19.91
CA SER A 712 23.53 11.78 19.05
C SER A 712 23.63 13.17 18.43
N ALA A 713 22.49 13.79 18.10
CA ALA A 713 22.41 15.15 17.58
C ALA A 713 22.45 16.24 18.66
N HIS A 714 22.65 15.87 19.93
CA HIS A 714 22.66 16.78 21.08
C HIS A 714 21.40 17.65 21.12
N VAL A 715 20.24 17.02 20.91
CA VAL A 715 18.93 17.65 21.00
C VAL A 715 18.28 17.24 22.31
N ASN A 716 17.94 18.22 23.15
CA ASN A 716 17.26 17.95 24.41
C ASN A 716 15.76 17.71 24.17
N VAL A 717 15.23 16.64 24.75
CA VAL A 717 13.81 16.30 24.70
C VAL A 717 13.10 16.98 25.88
N ARG A 718 12.10 17.81 25.58
CA ARG A 718 11.29 18.52 26.58
C ARG A 718 10.06 17.73 27.03
N PHE A 719 9.46 16.99 26.12
CA PHE A 719 8.32 16.13 26.42
C PHE A 719 8.27 14.93 25.47
N ILE A 720 7.58 13.87 25.88
CA ILE A 720 7.32 12.67 25.09
C ILE A 720 5.84 12.33 25.23
N ASP A 721 5.17 12.05 24.12
CA ASP A 721 3.85 11.43 24.08
C ASP A 721 3.92 10.17 23.20
N HIS A 722 3.77 9.02 23.83
CA HIS A 722 3.79 7.70 23.20
C HIS A 722 2.93 6.73 24.01
N ALA A 723 2.23 5.83 23.32
CA ALA A 723 1.55 4.70 23.92
C ALA A 723 1.77 3.44 23.05
N PRO A 724 1.84 2.23 23.65
CA PRO A 724 2.17 1.00 22.93
C PRO A 724 1.26 0.70 21.74
N GLU A 725 -0.02 1.07 21.78
CA GLU A 725 -1.00 0.80 20.71
C GLU A 725 -1.09 1.93 19.67
N ARG A 726 -0.31 3.01 19.83
CA ARG A 726 -0.30 4.14 18.91
C ARG A 726 0.65 3.88 17.74
N ILE A 727 0.26 4.40 16.60
CA ILE A 727 1.04 4.37 15.35
C ILE A 727 1.89 5.65 15.19
N SER A 728 2.10 6.37 16.28
CA SER A 728 2.84 7.63 16.30
C SER A 728 3.58 7.82 17.63
N VAL A 729 4.74 8.47 17.56
CA VAL A 729 5.53 8.96 18.69
C VAL A 729 5.68 10.47 18.52
N GLN A 730 5.34 11.24 19.55
CA GLN A 730 5.56 12.68 19.54
C GLN A 730 6.65 13.06 20.54
N VAL A 731 7.56 13.92 20.10
CA VAL A 731 8.64 14.47 20.91
C VAL A 731 8.62 15.99 20.86
N GLY A 732 8.69 16.61 22.04
CA GLY A 732 8.87 18.04 22.18
C GLY A 732 10.34 18.39 22.25
N VAL A 733 10.77 19.39 21.48
CA VAL A 733 12.14 19.93 21.50
C VAL A 733 12.08 21.46 21.57
N SER A 734 13.22 22.11 21.84
CA SER A 734 13.29 23.57 21.70
C SER A 734 13.11 23.98 20.22
N GLU A 735 12.44 25.09 19.95
CA GLU A 735 12.22 25.57 18.57
C GLU A 735 13.51 25.82 17.77
N SER A 736 14.59 26.17 18.47
CA SER A 736 15.93 26.32 17.91
C SER A 736 16.50 25.01 17.35
N ASP A 737 16.07 23.87 17.91
CA ASP A 737 16.55 22.54 17.53
C ASP A 737 15.61 21.83 16.54
N TYR A 738 14.43 22.39 16.27
CA TYR A 738 13.38 21.79 15.44
C TYR A 738 13.90 21.17 14.11
N GLN A 739 14.64 21.95 13.32
CA GLN A 739 15.18 21.45 12.05
C GLN A 739 16.30 20.42 12.25
N ARG A 740 17.11 20.58 13.30
CA ARG A 740 18.20 19.63 13.63
C ARG A 740 17.62 18.28 14.05
N ALA A 741 16.58 18.31 14.87
CA ALA A 741 15.85 17.14 15.34
C ALA A 741 15.20 16.35 14.19
N ILE A 742 14.45 17.03 13.29
CA ILE A 742 13.84 16.37 12.12
C ILE A 742 14.90 15.71 11.23
N ARG A 743 16.01 16.40 10.94
CA ARG A 743 17.10 15.83 10.14
C ARG A 743 17.75 14.63 10.82
N ALA A 744 17.98 14.70 12.12
CA ALA A 744 18.57 13.61 12.89
C ALA A 744 17.70 12.35 12.84
N ILE A 745 16.39 12.51 13.12
CA ILE A 745 15.43 11.41 13.05
C ILE A 745 15.37 10.86 11.63
N TYR A 746 15.21 11.71 10.61
CA TYR A 746 15.14 11.26 9.21
C TYR A 746 16.35 10.42 8.82
N ASN A 747 17.57 10.88 9.14
CA ASN A 747 18.80 10.16 8.80
C ASN A 747 18.88 8.80 9.48
N ALA A 748 18.38 8.67 10.72
CA ALA A 748 18.39 7.39 11.42
C ALA A 748 17.54 6.32 10.70
N PHE A 749 16.45 6.71 10.04
CA PHE A 749 15.52 5.79 9.37
C PHE A 749 15.78 5.58 7.86
N VAL A 750 16.66 6.37 7.25
CA VAL A 750 16.95 6.28 5.80
C VAL A 750 18.34 5.73 5.51
N VAL A 751 19.27 5.83 6.44
CA VAL A 751 20.61 5.26 6.29
C VAL A 751 20.55 3.77 6.64
N LYS A 752 20.56 2.89 5.63
CA LYS A 752 21.04 1.52 5.83
C LYS A 752 22.57 1.59 5.96
N ALA A 753 23.08 0.99 7.04
CA ALA A 753 24.48 0.62 7.19
C ALA A 753 24.87 -0.47 6.17
#